data_AF-A0A2D9TBT9-F1
#
_entry.id   AF-A0A2D9TBT9-F1
#
_cell.length_a   1.000
_cell.length_b   1.000
_cell.length_c   1.000
_cell.angle_alpha   90.00
_cell.angle_beta   90.00
_cell.angle_gamma   90.00
#
_symmetry.space_group_name_H-M   'P 1'
#
loop_
_entity.id
_entity.type
_entity.pdbx_description
1 polymer ?
#
loop_
_entity_poly.entity_id
_entity_poly.type
_entity_poly.pdbx_seq_one_letter_code
_entity_poly.pdbx_strand_id
1 'polypeptide(L)'
;MRAHLRSLVTLAPLALAALGAMACEETPPPASSYYDERISPILEVGCAQQTNGCHIDLDGSATGNLDLSSFDALMQREDVLAPYGPYPVGLLLLKGSDDVEIPVETWDADPTSGERVARITTDIRHNAGSLLDVGSTGYAELKRWIASGAERTGVQDETLSANRGECVSGVPEFHGFDAAVAPEDTVSFDRFRNEVQPVMRETCAGSQCHGQRLADLYLTCGDTEEELRWNYFVAMAHVTTPVSTSGILRRPLSTYRGGSFHEGGHVFASPEDDRYEAIAAWAEDLATRRPDLLVDPDPDPGLRFFANRVQPAMVREGCMFLGCHSPTMFHDLRLRGGDQGVFSRIATFKNYEMSRELLAIESPDPNAGRLVAKNLFPATQIDGAQGIVHRGGSLFEDFSGGGAINPATADDCASYDAEGGDLNEVPAYCVIARWHEIEREQAAARGEIEPLDAPVDGVVWVARPVGVGDPLDFDTFRGGADLRFASASLDAGGAIALDASGSLLGGCAGLGGDVDVRTPAVSWDGSRIAFAARTAASEPLRLYWMNADGSGCEPVPGTETPPSENGILVHDFDPAWAPDDRLVFASTRGNVDGAVDYRGPTRTPAAMQPNANLFVLEPGGVRQMTFLLNQELAPNFMRDGRLIFTTQKRQPGFHQLALRRQNLDGGDYHPLFGQRESVGFDRSMEVVELVGGNDYAFVAGPLNAADGAGTIVVANRSIGPDQAGRDPGDRDYLHSMRIPVPGAFGAIPGVPSGPGGQGAFRSPAALPTGRILVSCDLGATDLTAGPFGYQLCEMDPIGESVRAVGGEAGMANVEAVAVYGRARHPIFHSRMDEANGATRIDASFAPAAELHVLDFPLLETLLFANIRTPRDIDPEVGGFTLYEVRPPPQAAGSFADVMGDVVTDEYGMVYVDDVEIGWVPLEGDGSARFYAPGGRPFRIGVTDDGGDLLAFGADAPFMGDRVQREQMQLYPGERLRQSFPRRFFNGLCGTCHGSITGRELDVAVDPDILTRASQTYAAELAPLDLR
;
A
#
# COMPACT_ATOMS: atom_id res chain seq x y z
N MET A 1 -34.83 21.17 60.28
CA MET A 1 -35.45 21.18 61.63
C MET A 1 -34.48 20.50 62.59
N ARG A 2 -34.24 21.13 63.75
CA ARG A 2 -33.55 20.67 64.98
C ARG A 2 -33.47 19.14 65.14
N ALA A 3 -32.29 18.54 65.33
CA ALA A 3 -31.45 18.48 66.54
C ALA A 3 -31.59 17.14 67.31
N HIS A 4 -30.41 16.56 67.53
CA HIS A 4 -29.96 15.52 68.47
C HIS A 4 -30.84 15.12 69.69
N LEU A 5 -30.76 13.83 70.08
CA LEU A 5 -30.10 13.27 71.30
C LEU A 5 -30.44 11.77 71.42
N ARG A 6 -29.47 10.83 71.38
CA ARG A 6 -28.60 10.28 72.46
C ARG A 6 -29.19 9.14 73.31
N SER A 7 -28.30 8.15 73.56
CA SER A 7 -28.21 7.17 74.66
C SER A 7 -28.49 5.72 74.21
N LEU A 8 -27.74 4.68 74.61
CA LEU A 8 -26.71 4.51 75.64
C LEU A 8 -25.92 3.21 75.33
N VAL A 9 -24.64 3.20 75.69
CA VAL A 9 -23.63 2.15 75.45
C VAL A 9 -23.60 1.13 76.59
N THR A 10 -23.28 -0.13 76.27
CA THR A 10 -22.63 -1.10 77.18
C THR A 10 -21.47 -1.81 76.48
N LEU A 11 -20.25 -1.60 76.98
CA LEU A 11 -18.98 -2.30 76.66
C LEU A 11 -18.98 -3.74 77.22
N ALA A 12 -18.29 -4.75 76.66
CA ALA A 12 -16.83 -5.03 76.71
C ALA A 12 -16.59 -6.51 76.22
N PRO A 13 -15.37 -7.09 76.03
CA PRO A 13 -14.04 -6.55 75.65
C PRO A 13 -13.21 -7.43 74.65
N LEU A 14 -11.95 -7.00 74.38
CA LEU A 14 -10.78 -7.63 73.70
C LEU A 14 -10.73 -7.56 72.15
N ALA A 15 -9.93 -6.66 71.52
CA ALA A 15 -8.44 -6.60 71.36
C ALA A 15 -7.93 -7.57 70.27
N LEU A 16 -7.10 -7.25 69.27
CA LEU A 16 -6.29 -6.09 68.82
C LEU A 16 -5.84 -6.52 67.39
N ALA A 17 -6.09 -5.80 66.29
CA ALA A 17 -5.10 -4.95 65.61
C ALA A 17 -5.72 -4.38 64.32
N ALA A 18 -6.00 -3.08 64.32
CA ALA A 18 -6.15 -2.27 63.12
C ALA A 18 -5.02 -1.23 63.19
N LEU A 19 -3.93 -1.49 62.48
CA LEU A 19 -2.95 -0.47 62.15
C LEU A 19 -3.56 0.31 60.98
N GLY A 20 -3.80 1.60 61.21
CA GLY A 20 -4.48 2.48 60.28
C GLY A 20 -3.80 2.51 58.92
N ALA A 21 -4.62 2.39 57.88
CA ALA A 21 -4.30 2.96 56.59
C ALA A 21 -4.08 4.46 56.81
N MET A 22 -2.82 4.91 56.75
CA MET A 22 -2.56 6.29 56.40
C MET A 22 -3.13 6.47 55.00
N ALA A 23 -4.24 7.19 54.92
CA ALA A 23 -4.62 7.83 53.68
C ALA A 23 -3.44 8.70 53.27
N CYS A 24 -2.75 8.32 52.20
CA CYS A 24 -1.89 9.25 51.49
C CYS A 24 -2.81 10.38 51.05
N GLU A 25 -2.68 11.54 51.69
CA GLU A 25 -3.09 12.80 51.11
C GLU A 25 -2.44 12.84 49.73
N GLU A 26 -3.25 12.77 48.66
CA GLU A 26 -2.79 13.04 47.31
C GLU A 26 -2.18 14.44 47.35
N THR A 27 -0.85 14.47 47.39
CA THR A 27 -0.12 15.71 47.28
C THR A 27 -0.39 16.17 45.85
N PRO A 28 -1.00 17.34 45.62
CA PRO A 28 -1.14 17.82 44.26
C PRO A 28 0.26 17.83 43.63
N PRO A 29 0.40 17.40 42.36
CA PRO A 29 1.69 17.43 41.69
C PRO A 29 2.29 18.83 41.84
N PRO A 30 3.64 18.93 41.95
CA PRO A 30 4.29 20.23 42.06
C PRO A 30 3.79 21.18 40.95
N ALA A 31 3.72 22.48 41.25
CA ALA A 31 3.12 23.48 40.38
C ALA A 31 3.81 23.64 39.00
N SER A 32 4.95 22.97 38.79
CA SER A 32 5.71 22.90 37.55
C SER A 32 6.52 21.59 37.47
N SER A 33 6.55 20.96 36.30
CA SER A 33 7.36 19.78 35.99
C SER A 33 8.74 20.14 35.44
N TYR A 34 9.65 19.17 35.32
CA TYR A 34 10.94 19.39 34.66
C TYR A 34 10.75 19.93 33.24
N TYR A 35 9.78 19.36 32.50
CA TYR A 35 9.42 19.86 31.18
C TYR A 35 9.02 21.34 31.22
N ASP A 36 8.11 21.72 32.11
CA ASP A 36 7.59 23.09 32.19
C ASP A 36 8.69 24.11 32.55
N GLU A 37 9.65 23.72 33.38
CA GLU A 37 10.71 24.63 33.84
C GLU A 37 11.92 24.69 32.90
N ARG A 38 12.24 23.59 32.21
CA ARG A 38 13.53 23.41 31.51
C ARG A 38 13.39 23.27 30.00
N ILE A 39 12.29 22.68 29.53
CA ILE A 39 12.14 22.26 28.13
C ILE A 39 11.18 23.16 27.38
N SER A 40 9.97 23.37 27.92
CA SER A 40 8.95 24.24 27.32
C SER A 40 9.49 25.63 26.95
N PRO A 41 10.27 26.34 27.80
CA PRO A 41 10.81 27.65 27.43
C PRO A 41 11.73 27.63 26.20
N ILE A 42 12.44 26.53 25.97
CA ILE A 42 13.33 26.37 24.80
C ILE A 42 12.47 26.18 23.55
N LEU A 43 11.44 25.34 23.61
CA LEU A 43 10.54 25.05 22.48
C LEU A 43 9.65 26.25 22.14
N GLU A 44 9.12 26.96 23.14
CA GLU A 44 8.28 28.14 22.92
C GLU A 44 9.05 29.26 22.21
N VAL A 45 10.23 29.61 22.72
CA VAL A 45 11.03 30.73 22.17
C VAL A 45 11.79 30.30 20.92
N GLY A 46 12.38 29.10 20.94
CA GLY A 46 13.22 28.59 19.86
C GLY A 46 12.41 28.13 18.65
N CYS A 47 11.28 27.47 18.87
CA CYS A 47 10.56 26.79 17.79
C CYS A 47 9.18 27.42 17.52
N ALA A 48 8.34 27.66 18.54
CA ALA A 48 6.98 28.12 18.33
C ALA A 48 6.90 29.60 17.92
N GLN A 49 7.59 30.49 18.64
CA GLN A 49 7.55 31.93 18.37
C GLN A 49 8.35 32.33 17.13
N GLN A 50 9.54 31.75 16.93
CA GLN A 50 10.40 32.07 15.78
C GLN A 50 9.81 31.61 14.44
N THR A 51 8.90 30.63 14.46
CA THR A 51 8.19 30.18 13.27
C THR A 51 6.85 30.89 13.06
N ASN A 52 6.61 32.02 13.73
CA ASN A 52 5.32 32.74 13.69
C ASN A 52 4.11 31.87 14.08
N GLY A 53 4.31 30.89 14.97
CA GLY A 53 3.24 30.01 15.45
C GLY A 53 2.94 28.81 14.55
N CYS A 54 3.82 28.43 13.62
CA CYS A 54 3.63 27.22 12.79
C CYS A 54 3.40 25.95 13.62
N HIS A 55 3.99 25.86 14.81
CA HIS A 55 3.92 24.70 15.71
C HIS A 55 3.00 24.91 16.91
N ILE A 56 1.87 25.58 16.69
CA ILE A 56 0.83 25.80 17.69
C ILE A 56 -0.49 25.33 17.08
N ASP A 57 -1.28 24.58 17.85
CA ASP A 57 -2.61 24.14 17.43
C ASP A 57 -3.53 25.34 17.10
N LEU A 58 -4.07 25.33 15.89
CA LEU A 58 -5.09 26.23 15.37
C LEU A 58 -6.29 25.40 14.92
N ASP A 59 -7.24 25.18 15.83
CA ASP A 59 -8.49 24.43 15.57
C ASP A 59 -8.30 22.97 15.09
N GLY A 60 -7.30 22.28 15.63
CA GLY A 60 -7.02 20.86 15.36
C GLY A 60 -5.94 20.62 14.30
N SER A 61 -5.30 21.67 13.80
CA SER A 61 -4.17 21.58 12.87
C SER A 61 -3.02 22.52 13.22
N ALA A 62 -1.79 22.14 12.83
CA ALA A 62 -0.62 22.98 12.91
C ALA A 62 0.28 22.72 11.69
N THR A 63 1.03 23.73 11.25
CA THR A 63 1.93 23.58 10.11
C THR A 63 3.05 22.60 10.46
N GLY A 64 3.28 21.62 9.58
CA GLY A 64 4.23 20.53 9.84
C GLY A 64 3.69 19.41 10.75
N ASN A 65 2.39 19.44 11.08
CA ASN A 65 1.71 18.42 11.90
C ASN A 65 2.38 18.22 13.28
N LEU A 66 2.79 19.31 13.93
CA LEU A 66 3.50 19.29 15.22
C LEU A 66 3.02 20.44 16.09
N ASP A 67 2.56 20.14 17.31
CA ASP A 67 2.18 21.12 18.31
C ASP A 67 3.15 21.08 19.50
N LEU A 68 3.77 22.23 19.79
CA LEU A 68 4.75 22.42 20.87
C LEU A 68 4.18 23.21 22.05
N SER A 69 2.85 23.41 22.09
CA SER A 69 2.16 24.19 23.13
C SER A 69 2.21 23.57 24.53
N SER A 70 2.41 22.25 24.62
CA SER A 70 2.46 21.51 25.88
C SER A 70 3.17 20.17 25.72
N PHE A 71 3.50 19.53 26.85
CA PHE A 71 4.03 18.18 26.87
C PHE A 71 3.09 17.17 26.20
N ASP A 72 1.80 17.18 26.56
CA ASP A 72 0.85 16.18 26.04
C ASP A 72 0.61 16.33 24.53
N ALA A 73 0.71 17.56 24.01
CA ALA A 73 0.65 17.85 22.59
C ALA A 73 1.91 17.34 21.85
N LEU A 74 3.10 17.63 22.39
CA LEU A 74 4.37 17.13 21.83
C LEU A 74 4.41 15.60 21.84
N MET A 75 3.92 14.96 22.90
CA MET A 75 3.93 13.50 23.02
C MET A 75 2.97 12.79 22.06
N GLN A 76 2.05 13.50 21.39
CA GLN A 76 1.36 12.94 20.22
C GLN A 76 2.32 12.68 19.06
N ARG A 77 3.48 13.35 19.02
CA ARG A 77 4.52 13.23 18.00
C ARG A 77 5.84 12.75 18.62
N GLU A 78 5.80 11.79 19.54
CA GLU A 78 7.03 11.25 20.16
C GLU A 78 8.04 10.72 19.12
N ASP A 79 7.56 10.35 17.93
CA ASP A 79 8.36 9.95 16.78
C ASP A 79 9.41 11.00 16.36
N VAL A 80 9.16 12.29 16.61
CA VAL A 80 10.12 13.35 16.26
C VAL A 80 11.28 13.49 17.25
N LEU A 81 11.19 12.85 18.42
CA LEU A 81 12.20 12.93 19.47
C LEU A 81 13.25 11.82 19.34
N ALA A 82 12.86 10.64 18.86
CA ALA A 82 13.73 9.47 18.81
C ALA A 82 14.95 9.66 17.87
N PRO A 83 16.20 9.44 18.33
CA PRO A 83 17.38 9.40 17.47
C PRO A 83 17.42 8.07 16.70
N TYR A 84 16.66 8.01 15.62
CA TYR A 84 16.41 6.80 14.84
C TYR A 84 17.37 6.67 13.64
N GLY A 85 17.77 5.43 13.34
CA GLY A 85 18.44 5.08 12.10
C GLY A 85 19.83 5.70 11.99
N PRO A 86 20.15 6.40 10.89
CA PRO A 86 21.49 6.92 10.67
C PRO A 86 21.77 8.20 11.48
N TYR A 87 20.73 8.78 12.09
CA TYR A 87 20.80 10.11 12.66
C TYR A 87 21.20 10.09 14.15
N PRO A 88 22.13 10.96 14.59
CA PRO A 88 22.61 10.99 15.97
C PRO A 88 21.66 11.68 16.95
N VAL A 89 20.63 12.37 16.44
CA VAL A 89 19.58 13.07 17.20
C VAL A 89 18.24 12.91 16.48
N GLY A 90 17.13 13.13 17.18
CA GLY A 90 15.79 13.03 16.58
C GLY A 90 15.45 14.17 15.60
N LEU A 91 14.39 13.94 14.82
CA LEU A 91 13.92 14.85 13.76
C LEU A 91 13.69 16.29 14.25
N LEU A 92 13.19 16.47 15.47
CA LEU A 92 12.97 17.80 16.06
C LEU A 92 14.26 18.63 16.07
N LEU A 93 15.38 18.01 16.45
CA LEU A 93 16.68 18.69 16.48
C LEU A 93 17.26 18.81 15.07
N LEU A 94 17.15 17.79 14.22
CA LEU A 94 17.68 17.84 12.86
C LEU A 94 17.03 18.94 11.99
N LYS A 95 15.71 19.12 12.07
CA LYS A 95 15.02 20.21 11.38
C LYS A 95 15.12 21.56 12.11
N GLY A 96 15.34 21.53 13.41
CA GLY A 96 15.40 22.73 14.24
C GLY A 96 16.76 23.40 14.27
N SER A 97 17.85 22.72 13.89
CA SER A 97 19.22 23.22 14.01
C SER A 97 19.97 23.28 12.68
N ASP A 98 21.25 23.66 12.75
CA ASP A 98 22.16 23.60 11.62
C ASP A 98 22.40 22.16 11.16
N ASP A 99 22.84 22.02 9.91
CA ASP A 99 23.19 20.75 9.31
C ASP A 99 24.30 20.03 10.09
N VAL A 100 24.21 18.71 10.14
CA VAL A 100 25.13 17.85 10.89
C VAL A 100 25.88 16.91 9.96
N GLU A 101 27.16 16.70 10.25
CA GLU A 101 27.95 15.69 9.55
C GLU A 101 27.60 14.29 10.08
N ILE A 102 27.32 13.36 9.17
CA ILE A 102 27.02 11.96 9.44
C ILE A 102 28.02 11.08 8.66
N PRO A 103 28.77 10.20 9.35
CA PRO A 103 29.54 9.17 8.67
C PRO A 103 28.61 8.03 8.24
N VAL A 104 28.55 7.72 6.95
CA VAL A 104 27.77 6.60 6.41
C VAL A 104 28.72 5.53 5.88
N GLU A 105 28.59 4.30 6.36
CA GLU A 105 29.40 3.17 5.89
C GLU A 105 29.06 2.81 4.44
N THR A 106 30.10 2.63 3.64
CA THR A 106 30.02 2.24 2.22
C THR A 106 30.71 0.88 2.01
N TRP A 107 30.37 0.17 0.94
CA TRP A 107 30.99 -1.13 0.65
C TRP A 107 32.38 -0.99 0.03
N ASP A 108 32.54 0.02 -0.81
CA ASP A 108 33.81 0.42 -1.41
C ASP A 108 34.40 1.63 -0.69
N ALA A 109 35.69 1.87 -0.93
CA ALA A 109 36.30 3.13 -0.53
C ALA A 109 35.60 4.28 -1.24
N ASP A 110 35.08 5.23 -0.47
CA ASP A 110 34.50 6.46 -0.98
C ASP A 110 35.56 7.20 -1.84
N PRO A 111 35.21 7.64 -3.06
CA PRO A 111 36.16 8.27 -3.97
C PRO A 111 36.85 9.52 -3.41
N THR A 112 36.19 10.22 -2.48
CA THR A 112 36.69 11.47 -1.88
C THR A 112 37.56 11.19 -0.65
N SER A 113 37.12 10.32 0.25
CA SER A 113 37.83 10.03 1.51
C SER A 113 38.91 8.94 1.37
N GLY A 114 38.73 8.00 0.43
CA GLY A 114 39.55 6.79 0.31
C GLY A 114 39.28 5.74 1.41
N GLU A 115 38.28 5.97 2.27
CA GLU A 115 37.85 5.09 3.35
C GLU A 115 36.47 4.49 3.02
N ARG A 116 36.08 3.39 3.67
CA ARG A 116 34.72 2.81 3.55
C ARG A 116 33.65 3.60 4.30
N VAL A 117 33.78 4.91 4.28
CA VAL A 117 32.90 5.86 4.94
C VAL A 117 32.75 7.08 4.03
N ALA A 118 31.52 7.36 3.64
CA ALA A 118 31.12 8.63 3.05
C ALA A 118 30.76 9.60 4.20
N ARG A 119 31.41 10.76 4.24
CA ARG A 119 31.06 11.83 5.20
C ARG A 119 30.09 12.79 4.53
N ILE A 120 28.83 12.72 4.93
CA ILE A 120 27.76 13.55 4.37
C ILE A 120 27.37 14.64 5.37
N THR A 121 27.11 15.82 4.88
CA THR A 121 26.44 16.90 5.62
C THR A 121 24.97 16.82 5.30
N THR A 122 24.11 16.65 6.29
CA THR A 122 22.65 16.57 6.06
C THR A 122 22.14 17.80 5.32
N ASP A 123 21.12 17.64 4.48
CA ASP A 123 20.35 18.75 3.87
C ASP A 123 18.88 18.62 4.27
N ILE A 124 18.61 18.64 5.58
CA ILE A 124 17.27 18.42 6.12
C ILE A 124 16.57 19.77 6.28
N ARG A 125 16.04 20.27 5.17
CA ARG A 125 15.50 21.64 5.11
C ARG A 125 14.31 21.87 6.03
N HIS A 126 14.28 23.06 6.63
CA HIS A 126 13.13 23.59 7.35
C HIS A 126 12.73 24.95 6.75
N ASN A 127 11.43 25.20 6.58
CA ASN A 127 10.93 26.39 5.86
C ASN A 127 11.34 27.72 6.51
N ALA A 128 11.62 27.72 7.82
CA ALA A 128 12.10 28.89 8.54
C ALA A 128 13.63 28.96 8.68
N GLY A 129 14.37 28.04 8.04
CA GLY A 129 15.79 27.83 8.28
C GLY A 129 16.08 27.22 9.66
N SER A 130 17.35 27.30 10.07
CA SER A 130 17.83 26.87 11.40
C SER A 130 17.31 27.80 12.49
N LEU A 131 16.72 27.19 13.53
CA LEU A 131 16.05 27.87 14.65
C LEU A 131 16.87 27.81 15.95
N LEU A 132 17.71 26.78 16.07
CA LEU A 132 18.51 26.46 17.26
C LEU A 132 19.96 26.20 16.86
N ASP A 133 20.86 27.06 17.30
CA ASP A 133 22.31 26.84 17.14
C ASP A 133 22.73 25.55 17.90
N VAL A 134 23.43 24.64 17.22
CA VAL A 134 23.96 23.38 17.76
C VAL A 134 24.90 23.61 18.95
N GLY A 135 25.58 24.76 18.99
CA GLY A 135 26.44 25.18 20.10
C GLY A 135 25.69 25.77 21.31
N SER A 136 24.36 25.95 21.23
CA SER A 136 23.58 26.61 22.27
C SER A 136 23.33 25.73 23.50
N THR A 137 23.11 26.38 24.65
CA THR A 137 22.71 25.68 25.89
C THR A 137 21.32 25.04 25.76
N GLY A 138 20.42 25.65 24.97
CA GLY A 138 19.09 25.11 24.70
C GLY A 138 19.15 23.80 23.92
N TYR A 139 19.96 23.75 22.86
CA TYR A 139 20.19 22.52 22.09
C TYR A 139 20.75 21.39 22.98
N ALA A 140 21.76 21.70 23.80
CA ALA A 140 22.36 20.72 24.70
C ALA A 140 21.38 20.20 25.77
N GLU A 141 20.50 21.04 26.30
CA GLU A 141 19.47 20.64 27.27
C GLU A 141 18.39 19.76 26.62
N LEU A 142 17.89 20.13 25.43
CA LEU A 142 16.93 19.32 24.66
C LEU A 142 17.51 17.95 24.32
N LYS A 143 18.73 17.92 23.76
CA LYS A 143 19.42 16.68 23.42
C LYS A 143 19.58 15.77 24.64
N ARG A 144 19.92 16.34 25.81
CA ARG A 144 20.04 15.58 27.06
C ARG A 144 18.70 15.01 27.52
N TRP A 145 17.65 15.83 27.51
CA TRP A 145 16.30 15.42 27.93
C TRP A 145 15.73 14.30 27.04
N ILE A 146 15.91 14.43 25.72
CA ILE A 146 15.55 13.39 24.74
C ILE A 146 16.34 12.10 25.03
N ALA A 147 17.66 12.19 25.20
CA ALA A 147 18.50 11.02 25.49
C ALA A 147 18.18 10.34 26.83
N SER A 148 17.51 11.04 27.76
CA SER A 148 17.01 10.48 29.02
C SER A 148 15.59 9.88 28.94
N GLY A 149 14.99 9.78 27.75
CA GLY A 149 13.65 9.21 27.56
C GLY A 149 12.53 10.22 27.39
N ALA A 150 12.84 11.53 27.33
CA ALA A 150 11.86 12.61 27.13
C ALA A 150 10.70 12.63 28.14
N GLU A 151 10.91 12.12 29.36
CA GLU A 151 9.88 12.07 30.39
C GLU A 151 9.51 13.46 30.92
N ARG A 152 8.24 13.65 31.29
CA ARG A 152 7.73 14.92 31.87
C ARG A 152 8.51 15.32 33.12
N THR A 153 8.92 14.32 33.89
CA THR A 153 9.66 14.48 35.15
C THR A 153 11.17 14.68 34.94
N GLY A 154 11.69 14.41 33.74
CA GLY A 154 13.12 14.37 33.45
C GLY A 154 13.86 13.20 34.11
N VAL A 155 13.13 12.25 34.72
CA VAL A 155 13.71 11.01 35.27
C VAL A 155 14.10 10.09 34.12
N GLN A 156 15.23 9.42 34.28
CA GLN A 156 15.77 8.51 33.27
C GLN A 156 14.97 7.21 33.22
N ASP A 157 14.77 6.69 32.00
CA ASP A 157 14.30 5.33 31.79
C ASP A 157 15.46 4.33 31.90
N GLU A 158 15.42 3.47 32.91
CA GLU A 158 16.35 2.35 33.11
C GLU A 158 15.65 0.99 32.94
N THR A 159 14.44 1.00 32.38
CA THR A 159 13.61 -0.20 32.27
C THR A 159 14.21 -1.16 31.25
N LEU A 160 14.42 -2.41 31.67
CA LEU A 160 14.81 -3.48 30.76
C LEU A 160 13.59 -4.16 30.15
N SER A 161 13.65 -4.39 28.86
CA SER A 161 12.67 -5.14 28.09
C SER A 161 12.97 -6.63 28.11
N ALA A 162 11.91 -7.42 28.31
CA ALA A 162 11.95 -8.86 28.13
C ALA A 162 11.58 -9.24 26.69
N ASN A 163 12.08 -10.38 26.24
CA ASN A 163 11.63 -11.02 25.01
C ASN A 163 10.13 -11.34 25.08
N ARG A 164 9.38 -11.08 24.01
CA ARG A 164 7.92 -11.26 23.96
C ARG A 164 7.49 -12.15 22.80
N GLY A 165 6.54 -13.04 23.08
CA GLY A 165 6.07 -14.04 22.14
C GLY A 165 6.94 -15.30 22.09
N GLU A 166 6.39 -16.38 21.55
CA GLU A 166 7.16 -17.61 21.32
C GLU A 166 8.15 -17.43 20.16
N CYS A 167 9.24 -18.18 20.18
CA CYS A 167 10.14 -18.22 19.02
C CYS A 167 9.44 -18.88 17.83
N VAL A 168 9.82 -18.49 16.62
CA VAL A 168 9.27 -19.05 15.38
C VAL A 168 10.27 -19.95 14.67
N SER A 169 9.76 -20.94 13.96
CA SER A 169 10.57 -21.84 13.12
C SER A 169 10.44 -21.47 11.64
N GLY A 170 11.40 -21.94 10.85
CA GLY A 170 11.39 -21.80 9.40
C GLY A 170 12.28 -20.66 8.89
N VAL A 171 13.22 -21.05 8.04
CA VAL A 171 14.21 -20.19 7.40
C VAL A 171 13.61 -19.55 6.14
N PRO A 172 13.82 -18.25 5.88
CA PRO A 172 13.35 -17.61 4.66
C PRO A 172 14.33 -17.85 3.50
N GLU A 173 13.86 -17.66 2.27
CA GLU A 173 14.74 -17.48 1.12
C GLU A 173 15.32 -16.06 1.17
N PHE A 174 16.63 -15.93 0.96
CA PHE A 174 17.30 -14.62 1.00
C PHE A 174 18.57 -14.61 0.15
N HIS A 175 18.88 -13.46 -0.43
CA HIS A 175 20.07 -13.27 -1.26
C HIS A 175 21.37 -13.57 -0.48
N GLY A 176 22.24 -14.40 -1.07
CA GLY A 176 23.52 -14.77 -0.47
C GLY A 176 23.43 -15.82 0.65
N PHE A 177 22.27 -16.46 0.85
CA PHE A 177 22.09 -17.53 1.83
C PHE A 177 21.55 -18.82 1.19
N ASP A 178 22.23 -19.94 1.44
CA ASP A 178 21.77 -21.28 1.09
C ASP A 178 21.73 -22.15 2.36
N ALA A 179 20.52 -22.58 2.76
CA ALA A 179 20.31 -23.40 3.95
C ALA A 179 21.07 -24.74 3.91
N ALA A 180 21.32 -25.29 2.71
CA ALA A 180 22.00 -26.56 2.53
C ALA A 180 23.52 -26.43 2.69
N VAL A 181 24.08 -25.24 2.54
CA VAL A 181 25.52 -24.99 2.57
C VAL A 181 25.99 -24.66 3.98
N ALA A 182 27.01 -25.37 4.45
CA ALA A 182 27.61 -25.09 5.76
C ALA A 182 28.45 -23.79 5.73
N PRO A 183 28.52 -23.02 6.83
CA PRO A 183 29.32 -21.80 6.86
C PRO A 183 30.81 -22.06 6.64
N GLU A 184 31.49 -21.15 5.94
CA GLU A 184 32.92 -21.28 5.64
C GLU A 184 33.80 -21.27 6.89
N ASP A 185 33.45 -20.45 7.89
CA ASP A 185 34.15 -20.39 9.17
C ASP A 185 33.43 -21.26 10.22
N THR A 186 33.79 -22.54 10.24
CA THR A 186 33.23 -23.51 11.19
C THR A 186 33.60 -23.22 12.64
N VAL A 187 34.73 -22.55 12.90
CA VAL A 187 35.16 -22.18 14.26
C VAL A 187 34.25 -21.09 14.82
N SER A 188 34.00 -20.04 14.03
CA SER A 188 33.05 -18.98 14.40
C SER A 188 31.63 -19.53 14.53
N PHE A 189 31.21 -20.41 13.62
CA PHE A 189 29.87 -21.01 13.66
C PHE A 189 29.66 -21.89 14.91
N ASP A 190 30.64 -22.73 15.26
CA ASP A 190 30.58 -23.55 16.47
C ASP A 190 30.51 -22.68 17.74
N ARG A 191 31.25 -21.56 17.76
CA ARG A 191 31.20 -20.58 18.84
C ARG A 191 29.83 -19.89 18.92
N PHE A 192 29.31 -19.41 17.79
CA PHE A 192 27.98 -18.83 17.70
C PHE A 192 26.91 -19.79 18.25
N ARG A 193 26.92 -21.04 17.78
CA ARG A 193 25.97 -22.07 18.22
C ARG A 193 25.98 -22.28 19.73
N ASN A 194 27.17 -22.28 20.34
CA ASN A 194 27.33 -22.63 21.75
C ASN A 194 27.21 -21.43 22.71
N GLU A 195 27.58 -20.23 22.26
CA GLU A 195 27.72 -19.04 23.12
C GLU A 195 26.69 -17.94 22.79
N VAL A 196 26.33 -17.76 21.51
CA VAL A 196 25.50 -16.62 21.06
C VAL A 196 24.05 -17.01 20.82
N GLN A 197 23.79 -18.15 20.16
CA GLN A 197 22.44 -18.63 19.89
C GLN A 197 21.56 -18.75 21.15
N PRO A 198 22.06 -19.26 22.30
CA PRO A 198 21.26 -19.32 23.52
C PRO A 198 20.79 -17.95 23.99
N VAL A 199 21.67 -16.94 23.92
CA VAL A 199 21.35 -15.55 24.26
C VAL A 199 20.26 -15.04 23.33
N MET A 200 20.43 -15.16 22.01
CA MET A 200 19.46 -14.69 21.03
C MET A 200 18.07 -15.32 21.20
N ARG A 201 18.01 -16.63 21.47
CA ARG A 201 16.75 -17.33 21.71
C ARG A 201 16.03 -16.80 22.95
N GLU A 202 16.79 -16.58 24.03
CA GLU A 202 16.23 -16.12 25.31
C GLU A 202 15.78 -14.65 25.23
N THR A 203 16.58 -13.77 24.63
CA THR A 203 16.39 -12.32 24.75
C THR A 203 15.80 -11.64 23.52
N CYS A 204 15.88 -12.25 22.33
CA CYS A 204 15.59 -11.55 21.08
C CYS A 204 14.52 -12.25 20.21
N ALA A 205 14.55 -13.57 20.11
CA ALA A 205 13.86 -14.34 19.05
C ALA A 205 12.34 -14.50 19.20
N GLY A 206 11.69 -13.80 20.14
CA GLY A 206 10.25 -13.87 20.31
C GLY A 206 9.50 -13.27 19.12
N SER A 207 8.32 -13.81 18.82
CA SER A 207 7.49 -13.44 17.66
C SER A 207 7.02 -11.99 17.64
N GLN A 208 7.11 -11.26 18.77
CA GLN A 208 6.82 -9.82 18.83
C GLN A 208 8.09 -8.94 18.70
N CYS A 209 9.27 -9.54 18.53
CA CYS A 209 10.56 -8.83 18.42
C CYS A 209 11.30 -9.23 17.15
N HIS A 210 12.19 -10.24 17.23
CA HIS A 210 12.99 -10.73 16.10
C HIS A 210 12.46 -12.03 15.49
N GLY A 211 11.42 -12.64 16.05
CA GLY A 211 10.70 -13.77 15.44
C GLY A 211 9.74 -13.36 14.32
N GLN A 212 9.84 -12.13 13.81
CA GLN A 212 9.01 -11.61 12.72
C GLN A 212 9.88 -11.23 11.51
N ARG A 213 9.37 -11.39 10.29
CA ARG A 213 10.19 -11.30 9.06
C ARG A 213 10.43 -9.87 8.59
N LEU A 214 9.71 -8.90 9.13
CA LEU A 214 9.98 -7.48 8.96
C LEU A 214 11.33 -7.08 9.62
N ALA A 215 11.79 -7.76 10.68
CA ALA A 215 13.09 -7.48 11.30
C ALA A 215 14.23 -7.76 10.33
N ASP A 216 15.25 -6.92 10.38
CA ASP A 216 16.49 -7.16 9.64
C ASP A 216 17.31 -8.27 10.29
N LEU A 217 17.22 -8.37 11.61
CA LEU A 217 17.68 -9.51 12.39
C LEU A 217 16.50 -10.48 12.61
N TYR A 218 15.94 -11.09 11.57
CA TYR A 218 14.93 -12.15 11.75
C TYR A 218 15.60 -13.41 12.33
N LEU A 219 15.16 -13.84 13.50
CA LEU A 219 15.70 -14.98 14.25
C LEU A 219 14.67 -16.11 14.34
N THR A 220 15.14 -17.31 14.05
CA THR A 220 14.39 -18.55 14.29
C THR A 220 14.71 -19.14 15.67
N CYS A 221 13.97 -20.17 16.10
CA CYS A 221 14.26 -20.91 17.33
C CYS A 221 15.68 -21.53 17.34
N GLY A 222 16.25 -21.84 16.17
CA GLY A 222 17.57 -22.49 16.07
C GLY A 222 17.52 -23.97 16.44
N ASP A 223 16.37 -24.62 16.23
CA ASP A 223 16.15 -26.02 16.61
C ASP A 223 16.68 -27.01 15.55
N THR A 224 16.88 -26.54 14.31
CA THR A 224 17.50 -27.30 13.22
C THR A 224 18.85 -26.72 12.81
N GLU A 225 19.64 -27.49 12.05
CA GLU A 225 20.93 -27.00 11.56
C GLU A 225 20.76 -25.85 10.56
N GLU A 226 19.74 -25.92 9.71
CA GLU A 226 19.37 -24.86 8.77
C GLU A 226 18.99 -23.56 9.51
N GLU A 227 18.21 -23.67 10.58
CA GLU A 227 17.84 -22.54 11.44
C GLU A 227 19.05 -21.92 12.14
N LEU A 228 19.98 -22.73 12.65
CA LEU A 228 21.23 -22.25 13.23
C LEU A 228 22.11 -21.53 12.20
N ARG A 229 22.21 -22.08 10.98
CA ARG A 229 22.96 -21.46 9.88
C ARG A 229 22.35 -20.12 9.48
N TRP A 230 21.01 -20.04 9.43
CA TRP A 230 20.30 -18.78 9.20
C TRP A 230 20.61 -17.76 10.29
N ASN A 231 20.43 -18.13 11.56
CA ASN A 231 20.69 -17.23 12.70
C ASN A 231 22.15 -16.75 12.72
N TYR A 232 23.10 -17.60 12.33
CA TYR A 232 24.51 -17.21 12.17
C TYR A 232 24.70 -16.21 11.03
N PHE A 233 24.15 -16.50 9.84
CA PHE A 233 24.23 -15.63 8.67
C PHE A 233 23.66 -14.23 8.95
N VAL A 234 22.44 -14.15 9.50
CA VAL A 234 21.77 -12.88 9.80
C VAL A 234 22.48 -12.10 10.91
N ALA A 235 23.02 -12.78 11.93
CA ALA A 235 23.80 -12.13 12.99
C ALA A 235 25.11 -11.53 12.46
N MET A 236 25.85 -12.29 11.63
CA MET A 236 27.09 -11.80 11.02
C MET A 236 26.86 -10.55 10.17
N ALA A 237 25.72 -10.45 9.49
CA ALA A 237 25.39 -9.29 8.67
C ALA A 237 25.29 -7.97 9.46
N HIS A 238 25.17 -8.03 10.80
CA HIS A 238 25.10 -6.89 11.70
C HIS A 238 26.43 -6.59 12.42
N VAL A 239 27.50 -7.34 12.11
CA VAL A 239 28.85 -7.13 12.65
C VAL A 239 29.63 -6.21 11.71
N THR A 240 30.29 -5.22 12.30
CA THR A 240 31.04 -4.16 11.62
C THR A 240 32.43 -4.00 12.24
N THR A 241 33.30 -3.21 11.62
CA THR A 241 34.62 -2.87 12.16
C THR A 241 34.75 -1.35 12.32
N PRO A 242 34.95 -0.81 13.54
CA PRO A 242 35.16 -1.51 14.82
C PRO A 242 33.88 -2.15 15.40
N VAL A 243 34.00 -3.29 16.08
CA VAL A 243 32.86 -4.07 16.60
C VAL A 243 31.96 -3.30 17.57
N SER A 244 32.50 -2.31 18.28
CA SER A 244 31.71 -1.45 19.16
C SER A 244 30.62 -0.65 18.43
N THR A 245 30.69 -0.51 17.10
CA THR A 245 29.65 0.15 16.29
C THR A 245 28.61 -0.82 15.72
N SER A 246 28.76 -2.12 15.95
CA SER A 246 27.85 -3.13 15.41
C SER A 246 26.44 -3.00 16.00
N GLY A 247 25.43 -2.94 15.14
CA GLY A 247 24.03 -2.78 15.56
C GLY A 247 23.55 -3.91 16.48
N ILE A 248 24.13 -5.11 16.37
CA ILE A 248 23.84 -6.25 17.25
C ILE A 248 24.28 -6.04 18.71
N LEU A 249 25.16 -5.05 18.97
CA LEU A 249 25.60 -4.67 20.30
C LEU A 249 24.99 -3.33 20.74
N ARG A 250 24.98 -2.33 19.86
CA ARG A 250 24.55 -0.97 20.23
C ARG A 250 23.05 -0.83 20.44
N ARG A 251 22.23 -1.42 19.57
CA ARG A 251 20.75 -1.32 19.69
C ARG A 251 20.21 -1.94 20.98
N PRO A 252 20.58 -3.16 21.40
CA PRO A 252 20.06 -3.74 22.62
C PRO A 252 20.63 -3.12 23.91
N LEU A 253 21.73 -2.35 23.83
CA LEU A 253 22.36 -1.70 24.98
C LEU A 253 21.57 -0.45 25.41
N SER A 254 21.54 -0.17 26.71
CA SER A 254 21.00 1.09 27.24
C SER A 254 21.62 2.31 26.54
N THR A 255 20.78 3.25 26.10
CA THR A 255 21.21 4.52 25.50
C THR A 255 22.10 5.33 26.44
N TYR A 256 21.94 5.15 27.76
CA TYR A 256 22.80 5.75 28.77
C TYR A 256 24.24 5.20 28.77
N ARG A 257 24.44 3.96 28.32
CA ARG A 257 25.75 3.30 28.23
C ARG A 257 26.36 3.33 26.84
N GLY A 258 25.86 4.20 25.96
CA GLY A 258 26.35 4.34 24.58
C GLY A 258 25.58 3.50 23.55
N GLY A 259 24.49 2.86 23.96
CA GLY A 259 23.53 2.23 23.06
C GLY A 259 22.74 3.22 22.20
N SER A 260 21.93 2.70 21.30
CA SER A 260 21.14 3.45 20.32
C SER A 260 19.65 3.15 20.43
N PHE A 261 18.82 3.82 19.63
CA PHE A 261 17.38 3.57 19.60
C PHE A 261 17.08 2.12 19.17
N HIS A 262 16.19 1.46 19.91
CA HIS A 262 15.69 0.14 19.62
C HIS A 262 14.20 0.08 19.97
N GLU A 263 13.35 -0.27 19.00
CA GLU A 263 11.89 -0.34 19.18
C GLU A 263 11.50 -1.30 20.31
N GLY A 264 12.27 -2.38 20.50
CA GLY A 264 12.05 -3.31 21.61
C GLY A 264 12.51 -2.81 22.98
N GLY A 265 13.04 -1.59 23.10
CA GLY A 265 13.59 -1.02 24.34
C GLY A 265 14.97 -1.59 24.72
N HIS A 266 15.42 -1.35 25.96
CA HIS A 266 16.75 -1.75 26.43
C HIS A 266 16.78 -3.23 26.84
N VAL A 267 17.65 -4.04 26.24
CA VAL A 267 17.80 -5.47 26.62
C VAL A 267 18.96 -5.65 27.61
N PHE A 268 20.04 -4.89 27.42
CA PHE A 268 21.22 -4.91 28.28
C PHE A 268 21.39 -3.57 29.00
N ALA A 269 21.51 -3.62 30.33
CA ALA A 269 21.73 -2.44 31.14
C ALA A 269 23.15 -1.86 30.94
N SER A 270 24.14 -2.70 30.67
CA SER A 270 25.53 -2.29 30.50
C SER A 270 26.37 -3.28 29.70
N PRO A 271 27.56 -2.88 29.19
CA PRO A 271 28.48 -3.75 28.47
C PRO A 271 29.08 -4.88 29.33
N GLU A 272 28.97 -4.80 30.66
CA GLU A 272 29.43 -5.83 31.60
C GLU A 272 28.40 -6.96 31.80
N ASP A 273 27.27 -6.97 31.08
CA ASP A 273 26.34 -8.08 31.06
C ASP A 273 27.00 -9.29 30.36
N ASP A 274 27.08 -10.44 31.04
CA ASP A 274 27.68 -11.67 30.50
C ASP A 274 27.12 -12.04 29.10
N ARG A 275 25.84 -11.74 28.86
CA ARG A 275 25.18 -11.98 27.57
C ARG A 275 25.66 -11.01 26.49
N TYR A 276 25.88 -9.75 26.84
CA TYR A 276 26.49 -8.76 25.95
C TYR A 276 27.93 -9.15 25.61
N GLU A 277 28.73 -9.51 26.62
CA GLU A 277 30.12 -9.93 26.45
C GLU A 277 30.26 -11.15 25.54
N ALA A 278 29.34 -12.12 25.63
CA ALA A 278 29.31 -13.29 24.74
C ALA A 278 29.17 -12.90 23.26
N ILE A 279 28.23 -12.00 22.95
CA ILE A 279 28.01 -11.51 21.58
C ILE A 279 29.23 -10.69 21.12
N ALA A 280 29.73 -9.80 21.97
CA ALA A 280 30.85 -8.91 21.64
C ALA A 280 32.14 -9.69 21.37
N ALA A 281 32.44 -10.69 22.20
CA ALA A 281 33.64 -11.50 22.06
C ALA A 281 33.59 -12.42 20.82
N TRP A 282 32.39 -12.88 20.42
CA TRP A 282 32.19 -13.59 19.16
C TRP A 282 32.40 -12.66 17.95
N ALA A 283 31.79 -11.48 17.97
CA ALA A 283 31.91 -10.50 16.89
C ALA A 283 33.37 -10.01 16.69
N GLU A 284 34.10 -9.74 17.78
CA GLU A 284 35.52 -9.32 17.72
C GLU A 284 36.43 -10.40 17.12
N ASP A 285 36.18 -11.65 17.49
CA ASP A 285 36.91 -12.81 16.96
C ASP A 285 36.63 -13.00 15.46
N LEU A 286 35.38 -12.86 15.03
CA LEU A 286 34.99 -12.91 13.63
C LEU A 286 35.65 -11.76 12.83
N ALA A 287 35.51 -10.51 13.28
CA ALA A 287 36.05 -9.33 12.61
C ALA A 287 37.59 -9.37 12.50
N THR A 288 38.27 -9.95 13.50
CA THR A 288 39.74 -10.07 13.49
C THR A 288 40.23 -11.19 12.57
N ARG A 289 39.60 -12.37 12.64
CA ARG A 289 40.10 -13.57 11.92
C ARG A 289 39.60 -13.66 10.49
N ARG A 290 38.36 -13.25 10.23
CA ARG A 290 37.66 -13.37 8.93
C ARG A 290 36.93 -12.08 8.56
N PRO A 291 37.62 -10.92 8.48
CA PRO A 291 37.00 -9.66 8.03
C PRO A 291 36.46 -9.75 6.59
N ASP A 292 36.97 -10.69 5.78
CA ASP A 292 36.48 -10.99 4.44
C ASP A 292 35.01 -11.46 4.42
N LEU A 293 34.55 -12.14 5.48
CA LEU A 293 33.15 -12.61 5.57
C LEU A 293 32.15 -11.50 5.88
N LEU A 294 32.63 -10.32 6.30
CA LEU A 294 31.79 -9.17 6.64
C LEU A 294 31.44 -8.30 5.44
N VAL A 295 32.05 -8.57 4.27
CA VAL A 295 31.77 -7.86 3.00
C VAL A 295 31.18 -8.79 1.96
N ASP A 296 30.42 -8.23 1.01
CA ASP A 296 30.03 -8.94 -0.20
C ASP A 296 31.15 -8.79 -1.25
N PRO A 297 31.77 -9.88 -1.73
CA PRO A 297 32.90 -9.78 -2.65
C PRO A 297 32.54 -9.42 -4.10
N ASP A 298 31.29 -9.63 -4.55
CA ASP A 298 30.90 -9.40 -5.95
C ASP A 298 29.40 -9.02 -6.09
N PRO A 299 28.98 -7.87 -5.53
CA PRO A 299 27.59 -7.44 -5.63
C PRO A 299 27.24 -7.01 -7.06
N ASP A 300 25.96 -7.16 -7.42
CA ASP A 300 25.42 -6.61 -8.67
C ASP A 300 25.77 -5.11 -8.79
N PRO A 301 26.16 -4.60 -9.98
CA PRO A 301 26.53 -3.19 -10.14
C PRO A 301 25.48 -2.18 -9.64
N GLY A 302 24.19 -2.45 -9.80
CA GLY A 302 23.10 -1.60 -9.29
C GLY A 302 23.07 -1.57 -7.77
N LEU A 303 23.13 -2.73 -7.13
CA LEU A 303 23.22 -2.86 -5.67
C LEU A 303 24.50 -2.22 -5.11
N ARG A 304 25.63 -2.40 -5.81
CA ARG A 304 26.91 -1.77 -5.47
C ARG A 304 26.82 -0.26 -5.54
N PHE A 305 26.24 0.30 -6.61
CA PHE A 305 26.04 1.74 -6.73
C PHE A 305 25.07 2.25 -5.65
N PHE A 306 24.03 1.48 -5.33
CA PHE A 306 23.08 1.81 -4.29
C PHE A 306 23.75 1.95 -2.92
N ALA A 307 24.51 0.93 -2.51
CA ALA A 307 25.18 0.89 -1.21
C ALA A 307 26.19 2.04 -1.04
N ASN A 308 26.88 2.41 -2.11
CA ASN A 308 27.97 3.39 -2.06
C ASN A 308 27.54 4.84 -2.31
N ARG A 309 26.45 5.06 -3.06
CA ARG A 309 26.06 6.40 -3.53
C ARG A 309 24.63 6.75 -3.17
N VAL A 310 23.66 5.90 -3.55
CA VAL A 310 22.22 6.18 -3.34
C VAL A 310 21.86 6.19 -1.87
N GLN A 311 22.22 5.16 -1.11
CA GLN A 311 21.89 5.07 0.31
C GLN A 311 22.46 6.27 1.10
N PRO A 312 23.75 6.66 0.94
CA PRO A 312 24.26 7.91 1.50
C PRO A 312 23.47 9.16 1.08
N ALA A 313 23.11 9.32 -0.19
CA ALA A 313 22.29 10.45 -0.65
C ALA A 313 20.91 10.47 0.02
N MET A 314 20.26 9.31 0.17
CA MET A 314 18.99 9.21 0.90
C MET A 314 19.12 9.53 2.39
N VAL A 315 20.26 9.22 3.01
CA VAL A 315 20.54 9.67 4.40
C VAL A 315 20.67 11.18 4.46
N ARG A 316 21.41 11.78 3.51
CA ARG A 316 21.62 13.24 3.39
C ARG A 316 20.31 14.00 3.35
N GLU A 317 19.37 13.51 2.52
CA GLU A 317 18.06 14.13 2.30
C GLU A 317 17.01 13.85 3.39
N GLY A 318 17.34 13.08 4.44
CA GLY A 318 16.38 12.84 5.51
C GLY A 318 15.33 11.76 5.21
N CYS A 319 15.56 10.86 4.26
CA CYS A 319 14.54 9.86 3.90
C CYS A 319 14.24 8.88 5.05
N MET A 320 15.21 8.60 5.92
CA MET A 320 15.15 7.48 6.88
C MET A 320 14.63 7.85 8.27
N PHE A 321 13.78 8.88 8.42
CA PHE A 321 13.18 9.19 9.73
C PHE A 321 12.11 8.19 10.15
N LEU A 322 11.93 8.07 11.48
CA LEU A 322 10.91 7.21 12.08
C LEU A 322 9.50 7.54 11.55
N GLY A 323 9.16 8.83 11.45
CA GLY A 323 7.89 9.32 10.91
C GLY A 323 7.83 9.51 9.38
N CYS A 324 8.86 9.07 8.63
CA CYS A 324 8.92 9.19 7.18
C CYS A 324 8.93 7.81 6.52
N HIS A 325 10.06 7.09 6.49
CA HIS A 325 10.21 5.81 5.77
C HIS A 325 10.76 4.69 6.66
N SER A 326 10.36 4.59 7.93
CA SER A 326 10.80 3.51 8.81
C SER A 326 9.97 2.21 8.64
N PRO A 327 10.36 1.09 9.27
CA PRO A 327 9.56 -0.13 9.32
C PRO A 327 8.16 0.05 9.93
N THR A 328 7.97 1.03 10.81
CA THR A 328 6.68 1.32 11.45
C THR A 328 5.73 2.10 10.53
N MET A 329 6.22 2.57 9.36
CA MET A 329 5.43 3.44 8.49
C MET A 329 4.46 2.74 7.55
N PHE A 330 3.30 3.37 7.37
CA PHE A 330 2.18 2.89 6.56
C PHE A 330 2.31 3.25 5.07
N HIS A 331 3.33 2.72 4.41
CA HIS A 331 3.46 2.75 2.94
C HIS A 331 4.44 1.66 2.46
N ASP A 332 4.65 1.56 1.15
CA ASP A 332 5.51 0.54 0.53
C ASP A 332 7.02 0.73 0.83
N LEU A 333 7.53 1.97 0.81
CA LEU A 333 8.97 2.25 0.99
C LEU A 333 9.40 2.28 2.47
N ARG A 334 9.54 1.13 3.12
CA ARG A 334 9.90 1.04 4.56
C ARG A 334 11.39 0.81 4.77
N LEU A 335 12.19 1.85 4.58
CA LEU A 335 13.64 1.81 4.75
C LEU A 335 14.10 1.40 6.15
N ARG A 336 15.17 0.60 6.15
CA ARG A 336 15.93 0.15 7.31
C ARG A 336 17.02 1.16 7.60
N GLY A 337 16.79 2.00 8.60
CA GLY A 337 17.66 3.15 8.90
C GLY A 337 19.06 2.80 9.44
N GLY A 338 19.38 1.53 9.68
CA GLY A 338 20.66 1.15 10.28
C GLY A 338 20.84 1.72 11.70
N ASP A 339 22.07 1.98 12.10
CA ASP A 339 22.42 2.56 13.41
C ASP A 339 23.59 3.55 13.29
N GLN A 340 23.32 4.84 13.42
CA GLN A 340 24.31 5.93 13.35
C GLN A 340 25.21 5.88 12.10
N GLY A 341 24.60 5.60 10.94
CA GLY A 341 25.24 5.55 9.64
C GLY A 341 25.81 4.18 9.26
N VAL A 342 25.71 3.20 10.16
CA VAL A 342 26.07 1.81 9.91
C VAL A 342 24.84 1.02 9.46
N PHE A 343 24.93 0.32 8.33
CA PHE A 343 23.85 -0.50 7.79
C PHE A 343 24.29 -1.96 7.74
N SER A 344 23.45 -2.85 8.26
CA SER A 344 23.67 -4.28 8.02
C SER A 344 23.54 -4.58 6.53
N ARG A 345 24.25 -5.58 6.02
CA ARG A 345 24.13 -5.98 4.61
C ARG A 345 22.69 -6.30 4.22
N ILE A 346 21.96 -6.91 5.15
CA ILE A 346 20.54 -7.23 4.98
C ILE A 346 19.69 -5.95 4.89
N ALA A 347 19.96 -4.94 5.72
CA ALA A 347 19.28 -3.65 5.64
C ALA A 347 19.55 -2.97 4.29
N THR A 348 20.81 -2.90 3.85
CA THR A 348 21.17 -2.32 2.54
C THR A 348 20.49 -3.05 1.37
N PHE A 349 20.51 -4.39 1.36
CA PHE A 349 19.85 -5.18 0.32
C PHE A 349 18.34 -4.97 0.31
N LYS A 350 17.67 -5.00 1.47
CA LYS A 350 16.23 -4.71 1.56
C LYS A 350 15.92 -3.29 1.08
N ASN A 351 16.71 -2.30 1.49
CA ASN A 351 16.55 -0.90 1.06
C ASN A 351 16.69 -0.76 -0.45
N TYR A 352 17.66 -1.46 -1.04
CA TYR A 352 17.87 -1.52 -2.48
C TYR A 352 16.64 -2.08 -3.21
N GLU A 353 16.18 -3.28 -2.84
CA GLU A 353 15.02 -3.92 -3.48
C GLU A 353 13.76 -3.04 -3.41
N MET A 354 13.41 -2.55 -2.21
CA MET A 354 12.25 -1.67 -2.03
C MET A 354 12.36 -0.35 -2.80
N SER A 355 13.56 0.23 -2.88
CA SER A 355 13.76 1.49 -3.60
C SER A 355 13.72 1.28 -5.12
N ARG A 356 14.24 0.14 -5.59
CA ARG A 356 14.32 -0.22 -7.01
C ARG A 356 12.92 -0.42 -7.61
N GLU A 357 12.00 -1.01 -6.84
CA GLU A 357 10.58 -1.14 -7.22
C GLU A 357 9.94 0.21 -7.59
N LEU A 358 10.46 1.33 -7.07
CA LEU A 358 9.92 2.68 -7.24
C LEU A 358 10.63 3.52 -8.33
N LEU A 359 11.59 2.94 -9.06
CA LEU A 359 12.35 3.66 -10.10
C LEU A 359 11.64 3.76 -11.45
N ALA A 360 10.70 2.87 -11.75
CA ALA A 360 10.08 2.77 -13.09
C ALA A 360 11.11 2.60 -14.22
N ILE A 361 11.97 1.58 -14.09
CA ILE A 361 13.08 1.32 -15.03
C ILE A 361 12.63 1.03 -16.46
N GLU A 362 11.35 0.71 -16.69
CA GLU A 362 10.73 0.60 -18.01
C GLU A 362 10.66 1.96 -18.72
N SER A 363 10.63 3.05 -17.96
CA SER A 363 10.58 4.41 -18.50
C SER A 363 11.96 4.89 -18.93
N PRO A 364 12.07 5.59 -20.07
CA PRO A 364 13.28 6.33 -20.43
C PRO A 364 13.50 7.56 -19.53
N ASP A 365 12.46 8.05 -18.86
CA ASP A 365 12.52 9.24 -18.01
C ASP A 365 12.57 8.83 -16.52
N PRO A 366 13.67 9.14 -15.79
CA PRO A 366 13.74 8.83 -14.36
C PRO A 366 12.65 9.55 -13.54
N ASN A 367 12.10 10.66 -14.02
CA ASN A 367 11.02 11.39 -13.35
C ASN A 367 9.70 10.62 -13.33
N ALA A 368 9.53 9.60 -14.17
CA ALA A 368 8.36 8.72 -14.13
C ALA A 368 8.35 7.84 -12.87
N GLY A 369 9.51 7.59 -12.26
CA GLY A 369 9.62 6.79 -11.04
C GLY A 369 9.13 7.51 -9.79
N ARG A 370 8.32 6.83 -8.97
CA ARG A 370 7.79 7.38 -7.70
C ARG A 370 8.88 7.86 -6.74
N LEU A 371 10.05 7.20 -6.71
CA LEU A 371 11.16 7.61 -5.85
C LEU A 371 11.67 9.01 -6.20
N VAL A 372 11.70 9.35 -7.49
CA VAL A 372 12.11 10.67 -7.99
C VAL A 372 10.96 11.65 -7.92
N ALA A 373 9.80 11.33 -8.50
CA ALA A 373 8.65 12.23 -8.62
C ALA A 373 8.19 12.81 -7.28
N LYS A 374 8.21 12.02 -6.19
CA LYS A 374 7.85 12.52 -4.84
C LYS A 374 8.85 13.54 -4.29
N ASN A 375 10.04 13.63 -4.85
CA ASN A 375 11.07 14.55 -4.40
C ASN A 375 11.29 15.72 -5.35
N LEU A 376 10.42 15.89 -6.35
CA LEU A 376 10.41 17.03 -7.27
C LEU A 376 9.28 18.03 -6.92
N PHE A 377 9.35 19.24 -7.44
CA PHE A 377 8.27 20.22 -7.31
C PHE A 377 7.02 19.72 -8.04
N PRO A 378 5.85 19.66 -7.40
CA PRO A 378 4.60 19.38 -8.10
C PRO A 378 4.14 20.59 -8.90
N ALA A 379 3.40 20.32 -9.98
CA ALA A 379 2.78 21.36 -10.83
C ALA A 379 1.89 22.35 -10.05
N THR A 380 1.33 21.92 -8.91
CA THR A 380 0.54 22.78 -8.01
C THR A 380 1.36 23.80 -7.24
N GLN A 381 2.67 23.58 -7.12
CA GLN A 381 3.62 24.51 -6.50
C GLN A 381 4.35 25.34 -7.56
N ILE A 382 4.85 24.69 -8.62
CA ILE A 382 5.63 25.31 -9.70
C ILE A 382 5.07 24.89 -11.04
N ASP A 383 4.62 25.87 -11.84
CA ASP A 383 4.06 25.63 -13.17
C ASP A 383 5.08 24.91 -14.07
N GLY A 384 4.63 23.86 -14.76
CA GLY A 384 5.48 23.02 -15.62
C GLY A 384 6.37 22.00 -14.89
N ALA A 385 6.37 21.93 -13.57
CA ALA A 385 7.13 20.93 -12.82
C ALA A 385 6.45 19.55 -12.83
N GLN A 386 7.27 18.48 -12.79
CA GLN A 386 6.82 17.09 -13.01
C GLN A 386 6.63 16.27 -11.73
N GLY A 387 6.87 16.87 -10.56
CA GLY A 387 6.77 16.17 -9.28
C GLY A 387 5.33 15.89 -8.83
N ILE A 388 5.25 15.14 -7.73
CA ILE A 388 4.00 14.90 -7.01
C ILE A 388 4.18 15.24 -5.53
N VAL A 389 3.07 15.54 -4.85
CA VAL A 389 3.12 15.98 -3.46
C VAL A 389 3.71 14.90 -2.55
N HIS A 390 4.61 15.35 -1.66
CA HIS A 390 5.29 14.52 -0.69
C HIS A 390 5.39 15.26 0.65
N ARG A 391 5.15 14.54 1.74
CA ARG A 391 5.22 15.09 3.10
C ARG A 391 6.60 15.64 3.45
N GLY A 392 7.67 15.02 2.93
CA GLY A 392 9.04 15.49 3.11
C GLY A 392 9.38 16.76 2.33
N GLY A 393 8.57 17.13 1.34
CA GLY A 393 8.87 18.19 0.38
C GLY A 393 9.64 17.69 -0.84
N SER A 394 10.06 18.62 -1.69
CA SER A 394 10.79 18.36 -2.94
C SER A 394 12.30 18.28 -2.67
N LEU A 395 12.73 17.13 -2.13
CA LEU A 395 14.10 16.91 -1.62
C LEU A 395 15.18 16.82 -2.71
N PHE A 396 14.83 16.63 -3.97
CA PHE A 396 15.80 16.45 -5.07
C PHE A 396 15.96 17.71 -5.94
N GLU A 397 15.46 18.86 -5.48
CA GLU A 397 15.48 20.15 -6.19
C GLU A 397 16.75 20.99 -5.88
N ASP A 398 17.90 20.33 -5.82
CA ASP A 398 19.19 20.90 -5.38
C ASP A 398 19.87 21.80 -6.43
N PHE A 399 19.22 22.03 -7.57
CA PHE A 399 19.72 22.85 -8.66
C PHE A 399 19.37 24.34 -8.50
N SER A 400 18.47 24.66 -7.57
CA SER A 400 17.95 26.01 -7.37
C SER A 400 18.94 26.93 -6.64
N GLY A 401 19.83 27.59 -7.40
CA GLY A 401 20.82 28.55 -6.91
C GLY A 401 20.43 30.03 -7.13
N GLY A 402 20.80 30.91 -6.21
CA GLY A 402 20.73 32.37 -6.44
C GLY A 402 19.32 32.97 -6.51
N GLY A 403 18.29 32.26 -6.04
CA GLY A 403 16.90 32.72 -5.95
C GLY A 403 16.05 32.46 -7.20
N ALA A 404 16.57 31.77 -8.22
CA ALA A 404 15.79 31.28 -9.36
C ALA A 404 15.44 29.80 -9.17
N ILE A 405 14.17 29.45 -9.40
CA ILE A 405 13.69 28.07 -9.32
C ILE A 405 14.04 27.35 -10.63
N ASN A 406 14.64 26.17 -10.53
CA ASN A 406 14.95 25.29 -11.65
C ASN A 406 14.43 23.88 -11.34
N PRO A 407 13.24 23.48 -11.85
CA PRO A 407 12.74 22.13 -11.68
C PRO A 407 13.72 21.10 -12.26
N ALA A 408 14.11 20.11 -11.46
CA ALA A 408 15.14 19.15 -11.85
C ALA A 408 14.77 18.29 -13.06
N THR A 409 15.73 18.14 -13.97
CA THR A 409 15.67 17.27 -15.15
C THR A 409 16.98 16.49 -15.33
N ALA A 410 16.94 15.40 -16.08
CA ALA A 410 18.14 14.59 -16.37
C ALA A 410 19.27 15.41 -17.03
N ASP A 411 18.91 16.41 -17.84
CA ASP A 411 19.86 17.30 -18.51
C ASP A 411 20.69 18.15 -17.54
N ASP A 412 20.15 18.47 -16.35
CA ASP A 412 20.85 19.24 -15.33
C ASP A 412 22.06 18.48 -14.75
N CYS A 413 22.12 17.16 -14.94
CA CYS A 413 23.20 16.31 -14.45
C CYS A 413 24.45 16.29 -15.32
N ALA A 414 24.42 16.91 -16.51
CA ALA A 414 25.52 16.86 -17.46
C ALA A 414 26.88 17.38 -16.93
N SER A 415 26.87 18.23 -15.89
CA SER A 415 28.08 18.77 -15.26
C SER A 415 28.52 18.08 -13.97
N TYR A 416 27.81 17.04 -13.52
CA TYR A 416 28.07 16.37 -12.24
C TYR A 416 28.60 14.94 -12.46
N ASP A 417 29.58 14.54 -11.64
CA ASP A 417 30.08 13.17 -11.59
C ASP A 417 29.38 12.39 -10.47
N ALA A 418 28.29 11.70 -10.80
CA ALA A 418 27.53 10.92 -9.83
C ALA A 418 28.29 9.71 -9.28
N GLU A 419 29.26 9.16 -10.03
CA GLU A 419 30.02 7.97 -9.66
C GLU A 419 31.20 8.31 -8.75
N GLY A 420 31.96 9.35 -9.09
CA GLY A 420 33.22 9.72 -8.43
C GLY A 420 33.21 11.03 -7.65
N GLY A 421 32.17 11.87 -7.79
CA GLY A 421 32.11 13.19 -7.19
C GLY A 421 31.86 13.18 -5.67
N ASP A 422 32.13 14.31 -5.01
CA ASP A 422 31.80 14.49 -3.60
C ASP A 422 30.27 14.52 -3.41
N LEU A 423 29.74 13.62 -2.56
CA LEU A 423 28.29 13.53 -2.28
C LEU A 423 27.73 14.77 -1.58
N ASN A 424 28.56 15.69 -1.08
CA ASN A 424 28.11 16.98 -0.59
C ASN A 424 27.92 18.01 -1.71
N GLU A 425 28.53 17.78 -2.88
CA GLU A 425 28.47 18.70 -4.03
C GLU A 425 27.56 18.18 -5.15
N VAL A 426 27.38 16.85 -5.26
CA VAL A 426 26.52 16.23 -6.26
C VAL A 426 25.06 16.30 -5.81
N PRO A 427 24.13 16.83 -6.63
CA PRO A 427 22.69 16.79 -6.38
C PRO A 427 22.17 15.36 -6.18
N ALA A 428 21.29 15.14 -5.20
CA ALA A 428 20.73 13.81 -4.94
C ALA A 428 19.99 13.25 -6.16
N TYR A 429 19.30 14.13 -6.91
CA TYR A 429 18.68 13.82 -8.19
C TYR A 429 19.64 13.12 -9.16
N CYS A 430 20.87 13.63 -9.32
CA CYS A 430 21.83 13.06 -10.28
C CYS A 430 22.34 11.69 -9.86
N VAL A 431 22.45 11.45 -8.56
CA VAL A 431 22.79 10.11 -8.03
C VAL A 431 21.68 9.12 -8.37
N ILE A 432 20.41 9.49 -8.13
CA ILE A 432 19.27 8.61 -8.42
C ILE A 432 19.07 8.41 -9.93
N ALA A 433 19.21 9.46 -10.74
CA ALA A 433 19.11 9.37 -12.20
C ALA A 433 20.18 8.45 -12.79
N ARG A 434 21.43 8.52 -12.28
CA ARG A 434 22.49 7.57 -12.69
C ARG A 434 22.18 6.15 -12.25
N TRP A 435 21.61 5.96 -11.06
CA TRP A 435 21.20 4.63 -10.60
C TRP A 435 20.09 4.04 -11.49
N HIS A 436 19.08 4.84 -11.84
CA HIS A 436 18.03 4.44 -12.80
C HIS A 436 18.62 4.00 -14.14
N GLU A 437 19.59 4.75 -14.68
CA GLU A 437 20.29 4.38 -15.91
C GLU A 437 21.00 3.02 -15.79
N ILE A 438 21.75 2.79 -14.71
CA ILE A 438 22.44 1.50 -14.45
C ILE A 438 21.43 0.35 -14.40
N GLU A 439 20.34 0.49 -13.64
CA GLU A 439 19.31 -0.54 -13.52
C GLU A 439 18.64 -0.83 -14.86
N ARG A 440 18.35 0.21 -15.64
CA ARG A 440 17.73 0.09 -16.96
C ARG A 440 18.68 -0.59 -17.96
N GLU A 441 19.94 -0.19 -18.02
CA GLU A 441 20.95 -0.80 -18.89
C GLU A 441 21.09 -2.31 -18.61
N GLN A 442 21.14 -2.68 -17.34
CA GLN A 442 21.23 -4.08 -16.94
C GLN A 442 19.95 -4.87 -17.28
N ALA A 443 18.77 -4.32 -16.99
CA ALA A 443 17.50 -4.96 -17.29
C ALA A 443 17.31 -5.15 -18.81
N ALA A 444 17.68 -4.15 -19.62
CA ALA A 444 17.68 -4.26 -21.08
C ALA A 444 18.70 -5.31 -21.56
N ALA A 445 19.89 -5.37 -20.97
CA ALA A 445 20.90 -6.39 -21.31
C ALA A 445 20.44 -7.82 -20.98
N ARG A 446 19.57 -7.98 -19.97
CA ARG A 446 18.92 -9.25 -19.62
C ARG A 446 17.66 -9.55 -20.45
N GLY A 447 17.20 -8.61 -21.28
CA GLY A 447 15.98 -8.74 -22.07
C GLY A 447 14.69 -8.67 -21.24
N GLU A 448 14.74 -8.00 -20.08
CA GLU A 448 13.57 -7.82 -19.20
C GLU A 448 12.68 -6.66 -19.67
N ILE A 449 13.27 -5.66 -20.34
CA ILE A 449 12.63 -4.45 -20.83
C ILE A 449 13.22 -4.05 -22.18
N GLU A 450 12.52 -3.16 -22.89
CA GLU A 450 12.97 -2.66 -24.18
C GLU A 450 14.18 -1.71 -24.09
N PRO A 451 15.04 -1.65 -25.13
CA PRO A 451 16.11 -0.67 -25.26
C PRO A 451 15.62 0.79 -25.19
N LEU A 452 16.51 1.71 -24.83
CA LEU A 452 16.19 3.14 -24.69
C LEU A 452 15.71 3.80 -26.00
N ASP A 453 16.23 3.37 -27.14
CA ASP A 453 15.91 3.93 -28.46
C ASP A 453 14.63 3.34 -29.08
N ALA A 454 14.05 2.30 -28.48
CA ALA A 454 12.81 1.69 -28.90
C ALA A 454 12.00 1.15 -27.70
N PRO A 455 11.57 2.00 -26.75
CA PRO A 455 10.99 1.54 -25.48
C PRO A 455 9.56 0.97 -25.61
N VAL A 456 9.00 0.94 -26.82
CA VAL A 456 7.67 0.39 -27.15
C VAL A 456 7.69 -0.16 -28.57
N ASP A 457 7.19 -1.38 -28.77
CA ASP A 457 7.14 -2.04 -30.08
C ASP A 457 5.95 -1.58 -30.92
N GLY A 458 4.80 -1.40 -30.26
CA GLY A 458 3.55 -1.13 -30.93
C GLY A 458 2.36 -0.97 -30.00
N VAL A 459 1.19 -0.80 -30.62
CA VAL A 459 -0.09 -0.75 -29.95
C VAL A 459 -1.02 -1.76 -30.61
N VAL A 460 -1.70 -2.56 -29.78
CA VAL A 460 -2.80 -3.43 -30.21
C VAL A 460 -4.12 -2.89 -29.66
N TRP A 461 -5.18 -2.92 -30.45
CA TRP A 461 -6.51 -2.43 -30.05
C TRP A 461 -7.63 -3.14 -30.80
N VAL A 462 -8.87 -2.91 -30.36
CA VAL A 462 -10.07 -3.39 -31.04
C VAL A 462 -10.67 -2.26 -31.88
N ALA A 463 -10.77 -2.48 -33.19
CA ALA A 463 -11.54 -1.62 -34.09
C ALA A 463 -12.88 -2.27 -34.38
N ARG A 464 -14.00 -1.59 -34.12
CA ARG A 464 -15.35 -2.15 -34.32
C ARG A 464 -16.37 -1.10 -34.75
N PRO A 465 -17.57 -1.49 -35.25
CA PRO A 465 -18.63 -0.52 -35.54
C PRO A 465 -18.99 0.31 -34.31
N VAL A 466 -19.37 1.57 -34.51
CA VAL A 466 -19.83 2.46 -33.41
C VAL A 466 -21.04 1.87 -32.68
N GLY A 467 -21.25 2.27 -31.42
CA GLY A 467 -22.23 1.62 -30.55
C GLY A 467 -21.61 0.42 -29.82
N VAL A 468 -20.42 0.64 -29.26
CA VAL A 468 -19.61 -0.42 -28.63
C VAL A 468 -20.27 -1.03 -27.39
N GLY A 469 -21.25 -0.34 -26.80
CA GLY A 469 -22.00 -0.82 -25.65
C GLY A 469 -21.34 -0.54 -24.30
N ASP A 470 -22.07 -0.86 -23.24
CA ASP A 470 -21.56 -0.83 -21.87
C ASP A 470 -20.71 -2.09 -21.59
N PRO A 471 -19.59 -2.04 -20.86
CA PRO A 471 -18.78 -3.22 -20.55
C PRO A 471 -19.51 -4.27 -19.74
N LEU A 472 -20.52 -3.88 -18.96
CA LEU A 472 -21.39 -4.82 -18.26
C LEU A 472 -22.19 -5.69 -19.24
N ASP A 473 -22.41 -5.23 -20.48
CA ASP A 473 -23.13 -5.94 -21.53
C ASP A 473 -22.18 -6.71 -22.46
N PHE A 474 -21.59 -7.76 -21.91
CA PHE A 474 -20.72 -8.69 -22.65
C PHE A 474 -21.46 -9.80 -23.40
N ASP A 475 -22.73 -10.05 -23.07
CA ASP A 475 -23.52 -11.14 -23.66
C ASP A 475 -24.00 -10.78 -25.07
N THR A 476 -24.30 -9.50 -25.34
CA THR A 476 -24.74 -9.01 -26.65
C THR A 476 -23.66 -9.12 -27.73
N PHE A 477 -23.94 -9.86 -28.81
CA PHE A 477 -23.02 -10.03 -29.94
C PHE A 477 -22.90 -8.76 -30.76
N ARG A 478 -21.66 -8.26 -30.88
CA ARG A 478 -21.31 -7.06 -31.64
C ARG A 478 -20.29 -7.39 -32.72
N GLY A 479 -20.77 -7.98 -33.81
CA GLY A 479 -19.98 -8.34 -34.97
C GLY A 479 -19.29 -7.15 -35.68
N GLY A 480 -18.39 -7.47 -36.60
CA GLY A 480 -17.62 -6.51 -37.41
C GLY A 480 -16.37 -5.96 -36.71
N ALA A 481 -15.97 -6.55 -35.58
CA ALA A 481 -14.75 -6.18 -34.87
C ALA A 481 -13.51 -6.81 -35.51
N ASP A 482 -12.37 -6.12 -35.38
CA ASP A 482 -11.05 -6.58 -35.79
C ASP A 482 -10.02 -6.28 -34.69
N LEU A 483 -9.02 -7.14 -34.57
CA LEU A 483 -7.86 -6.92 -33.70
C LEU A 483 -6.76 -6.27 -34.51
N ARG A 484 -6.44 -5.01 -34.22
CA ARG A 484 -5.53 -4.18 -35.00
C ARG A 484 -4.20 -4.03 -34.28
N PHE A 485 -3.11 -4.00 -35.04
CA PHE A 485 -1.77 -3.68 -34.54
C PHE A 485 -1.09 -2.64 -35.41
N ALA A 486 -0.40 -1.69 -34.78
CA ALA A 486 0.50 -0.76 -35.45
C ALA A 486 1.81 -0.66 -34.66
N SER A 487 2.94 -0.65 -35.37
CA SER A 487 4.22 -0.31 -34.78
C SER A 487 4.20 1.12 -34.23
N ALA A 488 4.91 1.33 -33.13
CA ALA A 488 4.95 2.60 -32.43
C ALA A 488 6.38 3.14 -32.37
N SER A 489 6.50 4.46 -32.31
CA SER A 489 7.73 5.15 -31.99
C SER A 489 7.44 6.33 -31.06
N LEU A 490 8.46 6.78 -30.35
CA LEU A 490 8.39 7.98 -29.52
C LEU A 490 9.21 9.10 -30.16
N ASP A 491 8.71 10.33 -30.09
CA ASP A 491 9.52 11.49 -30.37
C ASP A 491 10.41 11.88 -29.17
N ALA A 492 11.22 12.92 -29.34
CA ALA A 492 12.13 13.40 -28.29
C ALA A 492 11.42 13.91 -27.02
N GLY A 493 10.11 14.21 -27.09
CA GLY A 493 9.28 14.60 -25.94
C GLY A 493 8.48 13.44 -25.35
N GLY A 494 8.76 12.20 -25.77
CA GLY A 494 8.08 10.99 -25.33
C GLY A 494 6.63 10.87 -25.85
N ALA A 495 6.25 11.62 -26.89
CA ALA A 495 4.93 11.50 -27.50
C ALA A 495 4.90 10.33 -28.49
N ILE A 496 3.84 9.53 -28.42
CA ILE A 496 3.70 8.35 -29.29
C ILE A 496 3.23 8.73 -30.71
N ALA A 497 3.81 8.04 -31.69
CA ALA A 497 3.39 8.04 -33.09
C ALA A 497 3.16 6.59 -33.56
N LEU A 498 2.08 6.37 -34.32
CA LEU A 498 1.69 5.06 -34.83
C LEU A 498 1.86 4.99 -36.35
N ASP A 499 2.40 3.87 -36.82
CA ASP A 499 2.45 3.53 -38.24
C ASP A 499 1.09 3.05 -38.78
N ALA A 500 1.05 2.68 -40.05
CA ALA A 500 -0.14 2.06 -40.65
C ALA A 500 -0.45 0.72 -39.97
N SER A 501 -1.71 0.54 -39.57
CA SER A 501 -2.13 -0.66 -38.84
C SER A 501 -2.46 -1.84 -39.76
N GLY A 502 -2.38 -3.06 -39.22
CA GLY A 502 -2.80 -4.31 -39.86
C GLY A 502 -3.74 -5.13 -38.95
N SER A 503 -4.52 -6.02 -39.57
CA SER A 503 -5.35 -7.00 -38.84
C SER A 503 -4.50 -8.17 -38.35
N LEU A 504 -4.64 -8.53 -37.08
CA LEU A 504 -4.05 -9.74 -36.49
C LEU A 504 -4.94 -10.98 -36.65
N LEU A 505 -6.24 -10.82 -36.92
CA LEU A 505 -7.17 -11.94 -37.03
C LEU A 505 -6.95 -12.80 -38.28
N GLY A 506 -6.28 -12.26 -39.32
CA GLY A 506 -6.01 -12.99 -40.55
C GLY A 506 -5.18 -14.29 -40.36
N GLY A 507 -4.41 -14.37 -39.26
CA GLY A 507 -3.65 -15.56 -38.85
C GLY A 507 -4.38 -16.50 -37.90
N CYS A 508 -5.57 -16.15 -37.43
CA CYS A 508 -6.32 -16.89 -36.40
C CYS A 508 -7.30 -17.89 -37.02
N ALA A 509 -7.04 -19.19 -36.83
CA ALA A 509 -7.93 -20.24 -37.32
C ALA A 509 -9.31 -20.14 -36.66
N GLY A 510 -10.37 -20.03 -37.47
CA GLY A 510 -11.76 -19.97 -36.99
C GLY A 510 -12.28 -18.58 -36.63
N LEU A 511 -11.47 -17.52 -36.72
CA LEU A 511 -11.88 -16.13 -36.47
C LEU A 511 -11.95 -15.29 -37.76
N GLY A 512 -12.48 -15.86 -38.84
CA GLY A 512 -12.69 -15.14 -40.09
C GLY A 512 -14.13 -14.63 -40.23
N GLY A 513 -14.32 -13.41 -40.74
CA GLY A 513 -15.64 -12.88 -41.10
C GLY A 513 -16.21 -11.90 -40.08
N ASP A 514 -17.49 -12.08 -39.73
CA ASP A 514 -18.21 -11.23 -38.77
C ASP A 514 -17.90 -11.67 -37.34
N VAL A 515 -16.85 -11.10 -36.73
CA VAL A 515 -16.34 -11.50 -35.42
C VAL A 515 -16.64 -10.43 -34.38
N ASP A 516 -16.92 -10.87 -33.16
CA ASP A 516 -16.96 -10.04 -31.96
C ASP A 516 -15.66 -10.30 -31.19
N VAL A 517 -14.80 -9.29 -31.10
CA VAL A 517 -13.49 -9.32 -30.43
C VAL A 517 -13.49 -8.30 -29.30
N ARG A 518 -12.82 -8.64 -28.20
CA ARG A 518 -12.63 -7.73 -27.08
C ARG A 518 -11.37 -7.99 -26.27
N THR A 519 -10.94 -6.93 -25.61
CA THR A 519 -9.99 -6.86 -24.50
C THR A 519 -8.68 -7.58 -24.79
N PRO A 520 -7.82 -7.04 -25.68
CA PRO A 520 -6.46 -7.52 -25.80
C PRO A 520 -5.65 -7.20 -24.53
N ALA A 521 -4.76 -8.11 -24.16
CA ALA A 521 -3.81 -7.95 -23.07
C ALA A 521 -2.46 -8.52 -23.44
N VAL A 522 -1.40 -7.79 -23.10
CA VAL A 522 -0.01 -8.16 -23.42
C VAL A 522 0.64 -8.83 -22.22
N SER A 523 1.42 -9.89 -22.46
CA SER A 523 2.21 -10.59 -21.42
C SER A 523 3.23 -9.66 -20.76
N TRP A 524 3.73 -10.03 -19.58
CA TRP A 524 4.61 -9.14 -18.82
C TRP A 524 5.90 -8.81 -19.58
N ASP A 525 6.44 -9.78 -20.31
CA ASP A 525 7.61 -9.69 -21.17
C ASP A 525 7.34 -9.08 -22.57
N GLY A 526 6.11 -8.64 -22.86
CA GLY A 526 5.75 -8.06 -24.16
C GLY A 526 5.59 -9.09 -25.30
N SER A 527 5.85 -10.38 -25.08
CA SER A 527 6.01 -11.36 -26.17
C SER A 527 4.71 -11.99 -26.69
N ARG A 528 3.60 -11.88 -25.95
CA ARG A 528 2.31 -12.48 -26.30
C ARG A 528 1.14 -11.51 -26.12
N ILE A 529 0.11 -11.72 -26.94
CA ILE A 529 -1.17 -11.03 -26.88
C ILE A 529 -2.26 -12.06 -26.60
N ALA A 530 -3.01 -11.89 -25.52
CA ALA A 530 -4.24 -12.62 -25.23
C ALA A 530 -5.46 -11.74 -25.53
N PHE A 531 -6.57 -12.33 -25.96
CA PHE A 531 -7.82 -11.60 -26.24
C PHE A 531 -9.02 -12.57 -26.19
N ALA A 532 -10.24 -12.03 -26.23
CA ALA A 532 -11.45 -12.84 -26.31
C ALA A 532 -12.20 -12.61 -27.63
N ALA A 533 -12.75 -13.68 -28.20
CA ALA A 533 -13.51 -13.60 -29.45
C ALA A 533 -14.63 -14.64 -29.57
N ARG A 534 -15.61 -14.35 -30.43
CA ARG A 534 -16.66 -15.30 -30.89
C ARG A 534 -17.14 -14.95 -32.30
N THR A 535 -17.77 -15.90 -32.99
CA THR A 535 -18.20 -15.71 -34.38
C THR A 535 -19.71 -15.62 -34.58
N ALA A 536 -20.50 -15.85 -33.53
CA ALA A 536 -21.96 -15.71 -33.58
C ALA A 536 -22.56 -15.46 -32.19
N ALA A 537 -23.78 -14.90 -32.15
CA ALA A 537 -24.53 -14.66 -30.92
C ALA A 537 -24.89 -15.92 -30.12
N SER A 538 -24.97 -17.07 -30.78
CA SER A 538 -25.22 -18.37 -30.12
C SER A 538 -23.96 -19.03 -29.58
N GLU A 539 -22.78 -18.43 -29.78
CA GLU A 539 -21.50 -18.95 -29.32
C GLU A 539 -20.98 -18.08 -28.16
N PRO A 540 -20.35 -18.70 -27.15
CA PRO A 540 -19.72 -17.94 -26.07
C PRO A 540 -18.44 -17.25 -26.56
N LEU A 541 -18.03 -16.22 -25.83
CA LEU A 541 -16.67 -15.68 -25.93
C LEU A 541 -15.67 -16.74 -25.46
N ARG A 542 -14.58 -16.90 -26.23
CA ARG A 542 -13.46 -17.79 -25.91
C ARG A 542 -12.17 -17.00 -25.89
N LEU A 543 -11.23 -17.42 -25.05
CA LEU A 543 -9.90 -16.84 -24.96
C LEU A 543 -8.99 -17.40 -26.06
N TYR A 544 -8.24 -16.51 -26.68
CA TYR A 544 -7.19 -16.80 -27.65
C TYR A 544 -5.90 -16.12 -27.22
N TRP A 545 -4.77 -16.67 -27.64
CA TRP A 545 -3.49 -15.99 -27.56
C TRP A 545 -2.72 -16.09 -28.88
N MET A 546 -1.73 -15.22 -29.05
CA MET A 546 -0.77 -15.25 -30.14
C MET A 546 0.55 -14.62 -29.69
N ASN A 547 1.62 -14.83 -30.46
CA ASN A 547 2.85 -14.06 -30.30
C ASN A 547 2.60 -12.59 -30.69
N ALA A 548 3.38 -11.67 -30.14
CA ALA A 548 3.26 -10.23 -30.43
C ALA A 548 3.43 -9.89 -31.92
N ASP A 549 4.12 -10.73 -32.69
CA ASP A 549 4.28 -10.60 -34.14
C ASP A 549 3.03 -11.07 -34.96
N GLY A 550 1.97 -11.50 -34.28
CA GLY A 550 0.73 -11.99 -34.87
C GLY A 550 0.74 -13.48 -35.24
N SER A 551 1.84 -14.20 -35.01
CA SER A 551 1.95 -15.62 -35.29
C SER A 551 1.42 -16.50 -34.14
N GLY A 552 1.11 -17.77 -34.44
CA GLY A 552 0.75 -18.75 -33.41
C GLY A 552 -0.61 -18.51 -32.76
N CYS A 553 -1.55 -17.88 -33.46
CA CYS A 553 -2.88 -17.62 -32.92
C CYS A 553 -3.70 -18.91 -32.70
N GLU A 554 -4.06 -19.20 -31.45
CA GLU A 554 -4.81 -20.38 -31.04
C GLU A 554 -5.66 -20.13 -29.78
N PRO A 555 -6.70 -20.94 -29.51
CA PRO A 555 -7.41 -20.89 -28.23
C PRO A 555 -6.49 -21.18 -27.05
N VAL A 556 -6.69 -20.51 -25.92
CA VAL A 556 -5.86 -20.71 -24.71
C VAL A 556 -6.13 -22.11 -24.13
N PRO A 557 -5.13 -23.02 -24.12
CA PRO A 557 -5.31 -24.39 -23.62
C PRO A 557 -5.66 -24.43 -22.13
N GLY A 558 -6.48 -25.39 -21.71
CA GLY A 558 -6.86 -25.57 -20.30
C GLY A 558 -8.02 -24.69 -19.85
N THR A 559 -8.57 -23.87 -20.76
CA THR A 559 -9.74 -23.01 -20.52
C THR A 559 -11.01 -23.59 -21.17
N GLU A 560 -11.06 -24.87 -21.49
CA GLU A 560 -12.22 -25.44 -22.20
C GLU A 560 -13.47 -25.52 -21.30
N THR A 561 -14.64 -25.15 -21.85
CA THR A 561 -15.95 -25.23 -21.19
C THR A 561 -17.05 -25.69 -22.15
N PRO A 562 -18.17 -26.22 -21.63
CA PRO A 562 -19.37 -26.36 -22.46
C PRO A 562 -19.79 -24.99 -23.03
N PRO A 563 -20.40 -24.93 -24.23
CA PRO A 563 -20.83 -23.65 -24.80
C PRO A 563 -21.88 -22.91 -23.97
N SER A 564 -22.74 -23.67 -23.31
CA SER A 564 -23.76 -23.17 -22.39
C SER A 564 -24.03 -24.19 -21.29
N GLU A 565 -24.45 -23.68 -20.13
CA GLU A 565 -24.92 -24.45 -18.99
C GLU A 565 -25.99 -23.61 -18.28
N ASN A 566 -26.98 -24.24 -17.64
CA ASN A 566 -28.07 -23.53 -16.95
C ASN A 566 -28.87 -22.54 -17.82
N GLY A 567 -28.88 -22.74 -19.15
CA GLY A 567 -29.53 -21.82 -20.10
C GLY A 567 -28.78 -20.49 -20.28
N ILE A 568 -27.49 -20.44 -19.91
CA ILE A 568 -26.61 -19.29 -19.97
C ILE A 568 -25.36 -19.67 -20.79
N LEU A 569 -24.89 -18.77 -21.66
CA LEU A 569 -23.64 -18.96 -22.36
C LEU A 569 -22.46 -18.86 -21.38
N VAL A 570 -21.49 -19.76 -21.51
CA VAL A 570 -20.28 -19.78 -20.67
C VAL A 570 -19.19 -18.98 -21.35
N HIS A 571 -19.14 -17.67 -21.12
CA HIS A 571 -18.14 -16.76 -21.67
C HIS A 571 -16.83 -16.82 -20.88
N ASP A 572 -15.71 -16.74 -21.59
CA ASP A 572 -14.39 -16.42 -21.03
C ASP A 572 -13.85 -15.19 -21.76
N PHE A 573 -13.56 -14.12 -21.01
CA PHE A 573 -13.23 -12.80 -21.55
C PHE A 573 -12.38 -11.96 -20.60
N ASP A 574 -11.99 -10.76 -21.03
CA ASP A 574 -11.11 -9.83 -20.30
C ASP A 574 -9.84 -10.50 -19.72
N PRO A 575 -8.96 -11.08 -20.56
CA PRO A 575 -7.69 -11.63 -20.10
C PRO A 575 -6.76 -10.55 -19.51
N ALA A 576 -5.97 -10.92 -18.51
CA ALA A 576 -4.92 -10.09 -17.89
C ALA A 576 -3.76 -10.96 -17.42
N TRP A 577 -2.53 -10.55 -17.69
CA TRP A 577 -1.32 -11.27 -17.32
C TRP A 577 -0.75 -10.78 -15.99
N ALA A 578 -0.54 -11.70 -15.06
CA ALA A 578 0.23 -11.46 -13.84
C ALA A 578 1.73 -11.35 -14.15
N PRO A 579 2.53 -10.73 -13.25
CA PRO A 579 4.00 -10.68 -13.38
C PRO A 579 4.71 -12.04 -13.41
N ASP A 580 4.03 -13.13 -13.05
CA ASP A 580 4.53 -14.51 -13.09
C ASP A 580 3.95 -15.34 -14.27
N ASP A 581 3.37 -14.65 -15.26
CA ASP A 581 2.76 -15.23 -16.47
C ASP A 581 1.50 -16.06 -16.24
N ARG A 582 0.90 -16.06 -15.04
CA ARG A 582 -0.46 -16.57 -14.89
C ARG A 582 -1.46 -15.66 -15.60
N LEU A 583 -2.46 -16.27 -16.25
CA LEU A 583 -3.52 -15.56 -16.94
C LEU A 583 -4.78 -15.51 -16.06
N VAL A 584 -5.17 -14.31 -15.64
CA VAL A 584 -6.47 -14.05 -15.00
C VAL A 584 -7.47 -13.59 -16.05
N PHE A 585 -8.73 -13.98 -15.91
CA PHE A 585 -9.79 -13.62 -16.85
C PHE A 585 -11.15 -13.57 -16.15
N ALA A 586 -12.08 -12.80 -16.72
CA ALA A 586 -13.49 -12.81 -16.33
C ALA A 586 -14.23 -13.96 -17.02
N SER A 587 -15.17 -14.59 -16.31
CA SER A 587 -15.91 -15.72 -16.85
C SER A 587 -17.29 -15.87 -16.22
N THR A 588 -18.25 -16.37 -17.00
CA THR A 588 -19.59 -16.72 -16.52
C THR A 588 -19.71 -18.18 -16.08
N ARG A 589 -18.60 -18.93 -15.95
CA ARG A 589 -18.58 -20.31 -15.44
C ARG A 589 -19.28 -20.47 -14.08
N GLY A 590 -19.29 -19.42 -13.26
CA GLY A 590 -19.85 -19.42 -11.92
C GLY A 590 -19.14 -20.39 -10.97
N ASN A 591 -19.81 -20.80 -9.89
CA ASN A 591 -19.19 -21.65 -8.87
C ASN A 591 -18.83 -23.04 -9.46
N VAL A 592 -17.53 -23.36 -9.52
CA VAL A 592 -17.00 -24.60 -10.12
C VAL A 592 -16.76 -25.72 -9.09
N ASP A 593 -16.43 -25.35 -7.85
CA ASP A 593 -15.98 -26.26 -6.81
C ASP A 593 -17.12 -26.90 -5.99
N GLY A 594 -18.34 -26.38 -6.11
CA GLY A 594 -19.53 -26.95 -5.47
C GLY A 594 -19.58 -26.79 -3.94
N ALA A 595 -18.83 -25.83 -3.40
CA ALA A 595 -18.84 -25.46 -1.97
C ALA A 595 -20.15 -24.80 -1.51
N VAL A 596 -21.02 -24.45 -2.47
CA VAL A 596 -22.38 -23.94 -2.29
C VAL A 596 -23.34 -24.84 -3.07
N ASP A 597 -24.63 -24.76 -2.75
CA ASP A 597 -25.72 -25.53 -3.37
C ASP A 597 -26.15 -25.02 -4.76
N TYR A 598 -25.61 -23.88 -5.22
CA TYR A 598 -25.71 -23.42 -6.60
C TYR A 598 -24.38 -23.66 -7.34
N ARG A 599 -24.45 -24.27 -8.54
CA ARG A 599 -23.26 -24.60 -9.34
C ARG A 599 -23.41 -24.12 -10.77
N GLY A 600 -22.28 -23.77 -11.38
CA GLY A 600 -22.21 -23.34 -12.76
C GLY A 600 -22.68 -21.88 -12.92
N PRO A 601 -22.97 -21.46 -14.17
CA PRO A 601 -23.39 -20.10 -14.47
C PRO A 601 -24.66 -19.70 -13.72
N THR A 602 -24.67 -18.48 -13.19
CA THR A 602 -25.84 -17.86 -12.53
C THR A 602 -26.22 -16.55 -13.21
N ARG A 603 -27.31 -15.92 -12.77
CA ARG A 603 -27.74 -14.59 -13.23
C ARG A 603 -27.48 -13.53 -12.17
N THR A 604 -27.23 -12.30 -12.60
CA THR A 604 -27.04 -11.18 -11.69
C THR A 604 -28.36 -10.78 -11.02
N PRO A 605 -28.36 -10.48 -9.71
CA PRO A 605 -29.49 -9.85 -9.05
C PRO A 605 -29.85 -8.48 -9.64
N ALA A 606 -28.87 -7.77 -10.19
CA ALA A 606 -29.02 -6.43 -10.73
C ALA A 606 -29.78 -6.35 -12.06
N ALA A 607 -29.64 -7.34 -12.93
CA ALA A 607 -30.12 -7.24 -14.31
C ALA A 607 -30.67 -8.54 -14.90
N MET A 608 -30.64 -9.66 -14.16
CA MET A 608 -30.94 -11.00 -14.69
C MET A 608 -30.06 -11.41 -15.89
N GLN A 609 -28.90 -10.77 -16.04
CA GLN A 609 -27.89 -11.08 -17.06
C GLN A 609 -26.94 -12.19 -16.56
N PRO A 610 -26.15 -12.86 -17.42
CA PRO A 610 -25.10 -13.75 -16.95
C PRO A 610 -24.19 -13.06 -15.93
N ASN A 611 -23.90 -13.72 -14.81
CA ASN A 611 -23.01 -13.23 -13.76
C ASN A 611 -21.55 -13.63 -14.07
N ALA A 612 -20.65 -12.65 -14.07
CA ALA A 612 -19.22 -12.85 -14.27
C ALA A 612 -18.41 -12.72 -12.97
N ASN A 613 -17.48 -13.64 -12.78
CA ASN A 613 -16.43 -13.62 -11.76
C ASN A 613 -15.05 -13.78 -12.39
N LEU A 614 -14.01 -13.53 -11.60
CA LEU A 614 -12.61 -13.69 -11.98
C LEU A 614 -12.08 -15.10 -11.68
N PHE A 615 -11.28 -15.60 -12.60
CA PHE A 615 -10.62 -16.91 -12.55
C PHE A 615 -9.16 -16.78 -12.98
N VAL A 616 -8.31 -17.67 -12.48
CA VAL A 616 -6.89 -17.77 -12.87
C VAL A 616 -6.61 -19.11 -13.52
N LEU A 617 -5.85 -19.09 -14.62
CA LEU A 617 -5.29 -20.27 -15.26
C LEU A 617 -3.97 -20.64 -14.58
N GLU A 618 -3.93 -21.83 -13.98
CA GLU A 618 -2.77 -22.36 -13.25
C GLU A 618 -2.32 -23.72 -13.81
N PRO A 619 -1.10 -24.18 -13.48
CA PRO A 619 -0.69 -25.55 -13.74
C PRO A 619 -1.65 -26.55 -13.05
N GLY A 620 -2.55 -27.16 -13.83
CA GLY A 620 -3.57 -28.09 -13.32
C GLY A 620 -5.01 -27.70 -13.63
N GLY A 621 -5.26 -26.48 -14.12
CA GLY A 621 -6.58 -26.04 -14.58
C GLY A 621 -6.91 -24.62 -14.18
N VAL A 622 -8.19 -24.29 -14.28
CA VAL A 622 -8.74 -22.97 -13.92
C VAL A 622 -9.21 -22.99 -12.47
N ARG A 623 -8.79 -21.99 -11.68
CA ARG A 623 -9.21 -21.78 -10.29
C ARG A 623 -10.05 -20.50 -10.18
N GLN A 624 -11.16 -20.57 -9.45
CA GLN A 624 -12.01 -19.40 -9.18
C GLN A 624 -11.36 -18.47 -8.15
N MET A 625 -11.38 -17.15 -8.40
CA MET A 625 -10.80 -16.15 -7.49
C MET A 625 -11.87 -15.35 -6.74
N THR A 626 -13.03 -15.14 -7.35
CA THR A 626 -14.10 -14.30 -6.82
C THR A 626 -15.48 -14.96 -6.93
N PHE A 627 -16.41 -14.57 -6.06
CA PHE A 627 -17.66 -15.31 -5.80
C PHE A 627 -18.91 -14.41 -5.74
N LEU A 628 -18.81 -13.13 -6.12
CA LEU A 628 -19.91 -12.17 -6.01
C LEU A 628 -20.97 -12.36 -7.13
N LEU A 629 -22.20 -11.99 -6.84
CA LEU A 629 -23.35 -12.26 -7.72
C LEU A 629 -23.67 -11.14 -8.72
N ASN A 630 -23.03 -9.97 -8.61
CA ASN A 630 -23.19 -8.91 -9.60
C ASN A 630 -22.18 -9.08 -10.75
N GLN A 631 -21.35 -8.09 -11.06
CA GLN A 631 -20.36 -8.23 -12.13
C GLN A 631 -18.96 -7.94 -11.59
N GLU A 632 -18.00 -8.79 -11.90
CA GLU A 632 -16.57 -8.57 -11.67
C GLU A 632 -15.82 -8.80 -12.99
N LEU A 633 -15.18 -7.75 -13.51
CA LEU A 633 -14.67 -7.69 -14.87
C LEU A 633 -13.51 -6.70 -15.02
N ALA A 634 -12.94 -6.65 -16.23
CA ALA A 634 -11.76 -5.84 -16.56
C ALA A 634 -10.63 -5.97 -15.51
N PRO A 635 -10.12 -7.19 -15.24
CA PRO A 635 -8.94 -7.36 -14.40
C PRO A 635 -7.71 -6.70 -15.02
N ASN A 636 -6.85 -6.19 -14.16
CA ASN A 636 -5.51 -5.70 -14.47
C ASN A 636 -4.61 -5.96 -13.26
N PHE A 637 -3.31 -5.66 -13.35
CA PHE A 637 -2.35 -5.93 -12.30
C PHE A 637 -1.60 -4.68 -11.88
N MET A 638 -1.39 -4.55 -10.58
CA MET A 638 -0.31 -3.76 -10.04
C MET A 638 1.02 -4.47 -10.35
N ARG A 639 2.11 -3.70 -10.40
CA ARG A 639 3.45 -4.20 -10.69
C ARG A 639 3.93 -5.23 -9.66
N ASP A 640 3.43 -5.17 -8.43
CA ASP A 640 3.69 -6.16 -7.37
C ASP A 640 2.82 -7.43 -7.48
N GLY A 641 2.00 -7.58 -8.51
CA GLY A 641 1.19 -8.77 -8.76
C GLY A 641 -0.15 -8.81 -8.01
N ARG A 642 -0.53 -7.76 -7.27
CA ARG A 642 -1.92 -7.62 -6.79
C ARG A 642 -2.86 -7.34 -7.97
N LEU A 643 -3.96 -8.08 -8.00
CA LEU A 643 -5.03 -7.93 -8.99
C LEU A 643 -5.84 -6.68 -8.67
N ILE A 644 -6.18 -5.89 -9.68
CA ILE A 644 -7.09 -4.74 -9.60
C ILE A 644 -8.18 -4.88 -10.66
N PHE A 645 -9.44 -4.54 -10.35
CA PHE A 645 -10.56 -4.83 -11.24
C PHE A 645 -11.80 -4.00 -10.93
N THR A 646 -12.80 -4.08 -11.83
CA THR A 646 -14.09 -3.41 -11.68
C THR A 646 -15.10 -4.34 -11.03
N THR A 647 -15.87 -3.85 -10.05
CA THR A 647 -17.00 -4.55 -9.44
C THR A 647 -18.29 -3.73 -9.55
N GLN A 648 -19.40 -4.36 -9.95
CA GLN A 648 -20.74 -3.78 -9.87
C GLN A 648 -21.34 -4.05 -8.48
N LYS A 649 -21.80 -2.99 -7.82
CA LYS A 649 -22.45 -3.05 -6.53
C LYS A 649 -23.88 -2.58 -6.68
N ARG A 650 -24.80 -3.52 -6.68
CA ARG A 650 -26.24 -3.25 -6.70
C ARG A 650 -26.90 -3.92 -5.50
N GLN A 651 -27.56 -3.11 -4.69
CA GLN A 651 -28.38 -3.49 -3.54
C GLN A 651 -29.58 -2.53 -3.44
N PRO A 652 -30.67 -2.85 -2.72
CA PRO A 652 -31.78 -1.92 -2.53
C PRO A 652 -31.31 -0.52 -2.09
N GLY A 653 -31.69 0.50 -2.85
CA GLY A 653 -31.32 1.89 -2.61
C GLY A 653 -29.83 2.21 -2.85
N PHE A 654 -29.08 1.37 -3.57
CA PHE A 654 -27.66 1.60 -3.86
C PHE A 654 -27.24 0.96 -5.19
N HIS A 655 -26.63 1.75 -6.07
CA HIS A 655 -26.00 1.24 -7.29
C HIS A 655 -24.73 2.01 -7.62
N GLN A 656 -23.59 1.32 -7.65
CA GLN A 656 -22.31 1.87 -8.09
C GLN A 656 -21.48 0.85 -8.87
N LEU A 657 -20.51 1.34 -9.64
CA LEU A 657 -19.39 0.54 -10.09
C LEU A 657 -18.12 1.08 -9.45
N ALA A 658 -17.37 0.19 -8.82
CA ALA A 658 -16.26 0.54 -7.98
C ALA A 658 -15.03 -0.31 -8.31
N LEU A 659 -13.85 0.14 -7.90
CA LEU A 659 -12.61 -0.60 -8.11
C LEU A 659 -12.29 -1.47 -6.89
N ARG A 660 -11.77 -2.67 -7.11
CA ARG A 660 -11.32 -3.60 -6.06
C ARG A 660 -9.86 -4.00 -6.30
N ARG A 661 -9.21 -4.47 -5.25
CA ARG A 661 -7.94 -5.19 -5.32
C ARG A 661 -8.01 -6.53 -4.59
N GLN A 662 -7.18 -7.49 -4.99
CA GLN A 662 -7.08 -8.81 -4.37
C GLN A 662 -5.66 -9.39 -4.58
N ASN A 663 -5.17 -10.21 -3.65
CA ASN A 663 -3.95 -10.98 -3.88
C ASN A 663 -4.19 -12.11 -4.89
N LEU A 664 -3.14 -12.51 -5.63
CA LEU A 664 -3.25 -13.54 -6.66
C LEU A 664 -3.57 -14.95 -6.11
N ASP A 665 -3.32 -15.19 -4.82
CA ASP A 665 -3.73 -16.41 -4.11
C ASP A 665 -5.24 -16.44 -3.76
N GLY A 666 -5.93 -15.30 -3.87
CA GLY A 666 -7.34 -15.13 -3.54
C GLY A 666 -7.60 -14.38 -2.23
N GLY A 667 -6.59 -14.13 -1.39
CA GLY A 667 -6.75 -13.38 -0.14
C GLY A 667 -6.87 -11.85 -0.33
N ASP A 668 -7.22 -11.14 0.74
CA ASP A 668 -7.32 -9.65 0.80
C ASP A 668 -8.26 -9.07 -0.26
N TYR A 669 -9.49 -9.60 -0.34
CA TYR A 669 -10.53 -9.02 -1.19
C TYR A 669 -10.94 -7.62 -0.68
N HIS A 670 -10.34 -6.58 -1.24
CA HIS A 670 -10.30 -5.25 -0.63
C HIS A 670 -10.87 -4.17 -1.57
N PRO A 671 -11.61 -3.19 -1.05
CA PRO A 671 -11.82 -1.91 -1.72
C PRO A 671 -10.56 -1.28 -2.32
N LEU A 672 -10.62 -0.77 -3.56
CA LEU A 672 -9.55 0.05 -4.12
C LEU A 672 -9.96 1.53 -4.19
N PHE A 673 -11.03 1.84 -4.92
CA PHE A 673 -11.49 3.23 -5.09
C PHE A 673 -12.97 3.29 -5.50
N GLY A 674 -13.63 4.44 -5.34
CA GLY A 674 -15.00 4.67 -5.85
C GLY A 674 -16.08 3.85 -5.13
N GLN A 675 -15.89 3.53 -3.86
CA GLN A 675 -16.81 2.66 -3.11
C GLN A 675 -18.04 3.37 -2.57
N ARG A 676 -18.03 4.71 -2.56
CA ARG A 676 -19.03 5.58 -1.95
C ARG A 676 -19.24 6.79 -2.87
N GLU A 677 -20.40 7.44 -2.79
CA GLU A 677 -20.73 8.63 -3.59
C GLU A 677 -19.89 9.87 -3.26
N SER A 678 -19.07 9.80 -2.19
CA SER A 678 -18.23 10.90 -1.74
C SER A 678 -17.25 11.41 -2.80
N VAL A 679 -16.91 10.63 -3.83
CA VAL A 679 -15.95 11.01 -4.87
C VAL A 679 -16.56 11.75 -6.07
N GLY A 680 -17.88 11.97 -6.09
CA GLY A 680 -18.55 12.79 -7.11
C GLY A 680 -18.84 12.08 -8.44
N PHE A 681 -18.83 10.74 -8.45
CA PHE A 681 -19.28 9.90 -9.57
C PHE A 681 -19.79 8.56 -9.06
N ASP A 682 -20.67 7.92 -9.83
CA ASP A 682 -21.30 6.63 -9.46
C ASP A 682 -20.58 5.42 -10.07
N ARG A 683 -19.71 5.68 -11.04
CA ARG A 683 -19.03 4.65 -11.82
C ARG A 683 -17.54 4.94 -11.91
N SER A 684 -16.74 3.94 -11.55
CA SER A 684 -15.30 3.82 -11.81
C SER A 684 -15.01 2.44 -12.39
N MET A 685 -14.31 2.37 -13.53
CA MET A 685 -14.03 1.11 -14.22
C MET A 685 -12.73 1.15 -15.03
N GLU A 686 -12.32 -0.01 -15.55
CA GLU A 686 -11.20 -0.14 -16.51
C GLU A 686 -9.91 0.47 -15.93
N VAL A 687 -9.56 0.06 -14.70
CA VAL A 687 -8.41 0.60 -13.97
C VAL A 687 -7.09 0.02 -14.49
N VAL A 688 -6.09 0.88 -14.62
CA VAL A 688 -4.70 0.51 -14.90
C VAL A 688 -3.76 1.20 -13.92
N GLU A 689 -2.66 0.55 -13.53
CA GLU A 689 -1.56 1.21 -12.85
C GLU A 689 -0.62 1.87 -13.87
N LEU A 690 -0.24 3.13 -13.62
CA LEU A 690 0.73 3.84 -14.46
C LEU A 690 2.17 3.41 -14.12
N VAL A 691 3.10 3.61 -15.06
CA VAL A 691 4.48 3.06 -14.99
C VAL A 691 5.22 3.39 -13.67
N GLY A 692 4.95 4.57 -13.09
CA GLY A 692 5.52 5.02 -11.82
C GLY A 692 5.05 4.24 -10.58
N GLY A 693 4.02 3.40 -10.70
CA GLY A 693 3.50 2.59 -9.61
C GLY A 693 2.83 3.40 -8.48
N ASN A 694 2.57 4.69 -8.67
CA ASN A 694 1.93 5.56 -7.67
C ASN A 694 0.47 5.90 -8.01
N ASP A 695 0.19 6.02 -9.30
CA ASP A 695 -1.07 6.53 -9.80
C ASP A 695 -1.82 5.43 -10.55
N TYR A 696 -3.13 5.37 -10.33
CA TYR A 696 -4.06 4.62 -11.15
C TYR A 696 -4.74 5.57 -12.13
N ALA A 697 -5.01 5.10 -13.35
CA ALA A 697 -5.93 5.74 -14.27
C ALA A 697 -7.16 4.86 -14.46
N PHE A 698 -8.35 5.46 -14.45
CA PHE A 698 -9.61 4.75 -14.65
C PHE A 698 -10.68 5.65 -15.27
N VAL A 699 -11.73 5.04 -15.80
CA VAL A 699 -12.87 5.75 -16.40
C VAL A 699 -13.90 6.08 -15.32
N ALA A 700 -14.17 7.36 -15.10
CA ALA A 700 -15.22 7.86 -14.20
C ALA A 700 -16.41 8.45 -14.96
N GLY A 701 -17.64 8.25 -14.47
CA GLY A 701 -18.83 8.80 -15.12
C GLY A 701 -20.14 8.50 -14.40
N PRO A 702 -21.29 8.91 -14.97
CA PRO A 702 -22.61 8.52 -14.49
C PRO A 702 -22.96 7.10 -14.94
N LEU A 703 -23.88 6.44 -14.23
CA LEU A 703 -24.35 5.07 -14.56
C LEU A 703 -25.02 4.98 -15.94
N ASN A 704 -25.61 6.06 -16.45
CA ASN A 704 -26.35 6.09 -17.71
C ASN A 704 -25.52 6.54 -18.92
N ALA A 705 -24.19 6.64 -18.79
CA ALA A 705 -23.32 7.01 -19.91
C ALA A 705 -23.41 5.96 -21.04
N ALA A 706 -23.62 6.43 -22.27
CA ALA A 706 -23.69 5.59 -23.45
C ALA A 706 -22.31 5.02 -23.80
N ASP A 707 -22.26 3.83 -24.42
CA ASP A 707 -21.01 3.19 -24.88
C ASP A 707 -19.93 3.11 -23.79
N GLY A 708 -20.38 3.03 -22.54
CA GLY A 708 -19.58 3.17 -21.34
C GLY A 708 -18.57 4.33 -21.39
N ALA A 709 -18.96 5.49 -21.92
CA ALA A 709 -18.13 6.69 -21.90
C ALA A 709 -17.94 7.22 -20.47
N GLY A 710 -16.90 8.05 -20.29
CA GLY A 710 -16.64 8.82 -19.09
C GLY A 710 -15.58 9.89 -19.30
N THR A 711 -14.96 10.31 -18.21
CA THR A 711 -13.67 11.02 -18.17
C THR A 711 -12.59 10.11 -17.58
N ILE A 712 -11.33 10.49 -17.73
CA ILE A 712 -10.20 9.80 -17.10
C ILE A 712 -9.90 10.49 -15.77
N VAL A 713 -9.95 9.72 -14.69
CA VAL A 713 -9.47 10.14 -13.38
C VAL A 713 -8.12 9.50 -13.14
N VAL A 714 -7.16 10.32 -12.68
CA VAL A 714 -5.86 9.84 -12.20
C VAL A 714 -5.87 9.94 -10.67
N ALA A 715 -5.70 8.82 -9.98
CA ALA A 715 -5.74 8.74 -8.52
C ALA A 715 -4.41 8.24 -7.95
N ASN A 716 -3.81 9.05 -7.09
CA ASN A 716 -2.60 8.73 -6.34
C ASN A 716 -2.95 7.82 -5.16
N ARG A 717 -2.52 6.55 -5.24
CA ARG A 717 -2.84 5.53 -4.24
C ARG A 717 -2.20 5.75 -2.87
N SER A 718 -1.20 6.63 -2.79
CA SER A 718 -0.55 6.99 -1.52
C SER A 718 -1.37 7.97 -0.69
N ILE A 719 -2.41 8.57 -1.28
CA ILE A 719 -3.33 9.48 -0.61
C ILE A 719 -4.60 8.69 -0.33
N GLY A 720 -5.18 8.88 0.85
CA GLY A 720 -6.39 8.18 1.27
C GLY A 720 -7.62 8.47 0.40
N PRO A 721 -8.79 7.97 0.81
CA PRO A 721 -10.05 8.17 0.10
C PRO A 721 -10.35 9.63 -0.21
N ASP A 722 -10.84 9.90 -1.42
CA ASP A 722 -11.19 11.25 -1.83
C ASP A 722 -12.62 11.68 -1.46
N GLN A 723 -12.83 12.98 -1.52
CA GLN A 723 -14.06 13.69 -1.19
C GLN A 723 -14.25 14.88 -2.13
N ALA A 724 -15.27 14.78 -2.97
CA ALA A 724 -15.80 15.89 -3.74
C ALA A 724 -16.41 16.94 -2.81
N GLY A 725 -16.35 18.20 -3.23
CA GLY A 725 -16.94 19.33 -2.52
C GLY A 725 -16.18 19.77 -1.27
N ARG A 726 -14.98 19.25 -1.01
CA ARG A 726 -14.11 19.76 0.05
C ARG A 726 -13.73 21.22 -0.22
N ASP A 727 -13.60 22.01 0.84
CA ASP A 727 -13.19 23.40 0.74
C ASP A 727 -11.80 23.49 0.08
N PRO A 728 -11.64 24.16 -1.08
CA PRO A 728 -10.34 24.35 -1.71
C PRO A 728 -9.33 25.13 -0.85
N GLY A 729 -9.80 25.82 0.20
CA GLY A 729 -8.96 26.49 1.19
C GLY A 729 -8.46 25.60 2.32
N ASP A 730 -8.93 24.35 2.42
CA ASP A 730 -8.48 23.39 3.42
C ASP A 730 -7.03 22.96 3.12
N ARG A 731 -6.10 23.43 3.95
CA ARG A 731 -4.67 23.18 3.78
C ARG A 731 -4.23 21.82 4.29
N ASP A 732 -5.06 21.16 5.08
CA ASP A 732 -4.76 19.88 5.71
C ASP A 732 -5.35 18.70 4.91
N TYR A 733 -6.14 19.01 3.89
CA TYR A 733 -6.68 18.04 2.95
C TYR A 733 -5.99 18.10 1.59
N LEU A 734 -5.51 16.95 1.14
CA LEU A 734 -4.95 16.77 -0.19
C LEU A 734 -5.87 15.83 -0.99
N HIS A 735 -6.29 16.28 -2.17
CA HIS A 735 -6.99 15.41 -3.10
C HIS A 735 -6.08 14.28 -3.58
N SER A 736 -6.58 13.06 -3.48
CA SER A 736 -5.97 11.86 -4.05
C SER A 736 -6.14 11.81 -5.57
N MET A 737 -7.19 12.43 -6.10
CA MET A 737 -7.59 12.34 -7.48
C MET A 737 -7.48 13.69 -8.20
N ARG A 738 -7.21 13.60 -9.50
CA ARG A 738 -7.27 14.72 -10.44
C ARG A 738 -7.92 14.28 -11.74
N ILE A 739 -8.43 15.25 -12.48
CA ILE A 739 -9.08 15.04 -13.77
C ILE A 739 -8.28 15.78 -14.83
N PRO A 740 -7.34 15.12 -15.55
CA PRO A 740 -6.48 15.81 -16.51
C PRO A 740 -7.29 16.53 -17.59
N VAL A 741 -8.33 15.88 -18.11
CA VAL A 741 -9.24 16.44 -19.11
C VAL A 741 -10.70 16.08 -18.76
N PRO A 742 -11.49 16.99 -18.18
CA PRO A 742 -12.84 16.67 -17.67
C PRO A 742 -13.87 16.32 -18.76
N GLY A 743 -13.60 16.64 -20.03
CA GLY A 743 -14.47 16.22 -21.12
C GLY A 743 -15.90 16.76 -21.03
N ALA A 744 -16.85 15.99 -21.58
CA ALA A 744 -18.29 16.19 -21.43
C ALA A 744 -18.83 15.81 -20.05
N PHE A 745 -18.04 15.12 -19.22
CA PHE A 745 -18.39 14.84 -17.83
C PHE A 745 -18.41 16.12 -16.99
N GLY A 746 -17.43 17.01 -17.23
CA GLY A 746 -17.25 18.24 -16.47
C GLY A 746 -16.35 18.06 -15.24
N ALA A 747 -16.02 19.18 -14.59
CA ALA A 747 -15.20 19.15 -13.38
C ALA A 747 -16.01 18.67 -12.18
N ILE A 748 -15.36 17.97 -11.26
CA ILE A 748 -15.95 17.60 -9.96
C ILE A 748 -15.64 18.73 -8.97
N PRO A 749 -16.62 19.21 -8.16
CA PRO A 749 -16.39 20.29 -7.20
C PRO A 749 -15.21 20.02 -6.26
N GLY A 750 -14.29 20.99 -6.12
CA GLY A 750 -13.11 20.92 -5.24
C GLY A 750 -11.92 20.13 -5.81
N VAL A 751 -12.17 19.21 -6.75
CA VAL A 751 -11.15 18.29 -7.27
C VAL A 751 -10.29 18.99 -8.33
N PRO A 752 -8.95 18.86 -8.27
CA PRO A 752 -8.07 19.39 -9.32
C PRO A 752 -8.47 18.88 -10.70
N SER A 753 -8.69 19.80 -11.64
CA SER A 753 -9.16 19.48 -12.98
C SER A 753 -8.54 20.43 -13.99
N GLY A 754 -8.11 19.90 -15.12
CA GLY A 754 -7.73 20.70 -16.28
C GLY A 754 -8.92 21.38 -16.95
N PRO A 755 -8.68 22.19 -18.00
CA PRO A 755 -9.73 22.85 -18.75
C PRO A 755 -10.59 21.83 -19.51
N GLY A 756 -11.91 22.08 -19.60
CA GLY A 756 -12.73 21.26 -20.49
C GLY A 756 -14.17 21.70 -20.68
N GLY A 757 -14.93 20.80 -21.31
CA GLY A 757 -16.31 20.97 -21.74
C GLY A 757 -16.73 20.06 -22.90
N GLN A 758 -15.78 19.37 -23.55
CA GLN A 758 -16.03 18.40 -24.64
C GLN A 758 -15.06 17.21 -24.54
N GLY A 759 -15.54 16.02 -24.86
CA GLY A 759 -14.76 14.78 -24.85
C GLY A 759 -15.50 13.62 -24.17
N ALA A 760 -15.51 12.45 -24.79
CA ALA A 760 -15.89 11.18 -24.18
C ALA A 760 -14.68 10.23 -24.18
N PHE A 761 -14.37 9.62 -23.05
CA PHE A 761 -13.15 8.82 -22.86
C PHE A 761 -13.44 7.41 -22.35
N ARG A 762 -12.57 6.47 -22.72
CA ARG A 762 -12.63 5.07 -22.28
C ARG A 762 -11.26 4.37 -22.39
N SER A 763 -11.14 3.18 -21.80
CA SER A 763 -10.07 2.21 -22.03
C SER A 763 -8.66 2.79 -21.87
N PRO A 764 -8.31 3.29 -20.67
CA PRO A 764 -6.96 3.78 -20.42
C PRO A 764 -5.93 2.63 -20.44
N ALA A 765 -4.75 2.91 -20.97
CA ALA A 765 -3.59 2.04 -20.99
C ALA A 765 -2.33 2.83 -20.68
N ALA A 766 -1.45 2.28 -19.84
CA ALA A 766 -0.18 2.91 -19.49
C ALA A 766 0.84 2.80 -20.62
N LEU A 767 1.54 3.91 -20.91
CA LEU A 767 2.75 3.93 -21.75
C LEU A 767 4.02 3.89 -20.88
N PRO A 768 5.14 3.35 -21.40
CA PRO A 768 6.42 3.38 -20.69
C PRO A 768 6.91 4.81 -20.41
N THR A 769 6.43 5.81 -21.14
CA THR A 769 6.75 7.23 -20.92
C THR A 769 6.03 7.87 -19.73
N GLY A 770 5.13 7.14 -19.06
CA GLY A 770 4.25 7.68 -18.03
C GLY A 770 3.00 8.38 -18.58
N ARG A 771 2.87 8.55 -19.90
CA ARG A 771 1.63 9.00 -20.56
C ARG A 771 0.56 7.90 -20.59
N ILE A 772 -0.66 8.26 -20.99
CA ILE A 772 -1.80 7.33 -21.05
C ILE A 772 -2.32 7.26 -22.49
N LEU A 773 -2.48 6.06 -23.03
CA LEU A 773 -3.32 5.81 -24.22
C LEU A 773 -4.77 5.68 -23.79
N VAL A 774 -5.68 6.34 -24.50
CA VAL A 774 -7.12 6.32 -24.22
C VAL A 774 -7.90 6.28 -25.53
N SER A 775 -9.08 5.69 -25.48
CA SER A 775 -10.09 5.86 -26.51
C SER A 775 -10.82 7.16 -26.30
N CYS A 776 -10.89 8.02 -27.32
CA CYS A 776 -11.52 9.33 -27.17
C CYS A 776 -12.37 9.78 -28.36
N ASP A 777 -13.49 10.44 -28.05
CA ASP A 777 -14.26 11.26 -28.99
C ASP A 777 -14.23 12.71 -28.49
N LEU A 778 -13.27 13.50 -29.00
CA LEU A 778 -13.02 14.87 -28.54
C LEU A 778 -14.17 15.85 -28.85
N GLY A 779 -15.10 15.50 -29.73
CA GLY A 779 -16.23 16.34 -30.11
C GLY A 779 -17.48 16.13 -29.24
N ALA A 780 -17.50 15.10 -28.40
CA ALA A 780 -18.66 14.77 -27.57
C ALA A 780 -18.96 15.89 -26.56
N THR A 781 -20.24 16.22 -26.38
CA THR A 781 -20.71 17.26 -25.43
C THR A 781 -21.66 16.71 -24.36
N ASP A 782 -22.10 15.46 -24.51
CA ASP A 782 -23.04 14.79 -23.62
C ASP A 782 -22.68 13.29 -23.62
N LEU A 783 -22.37 12.74 -22.44
CA LEU A 783 -22.01 11.33 -22.28
C LEU A 783 -23.18 10.37 -22.50
N THR A 784 -24.42 10.86 -22.49
CA THR A 784 -25.63 10.05 -22.72
C THR A 784 -26.04 9.98 -24.19
N ALA A 785 -25.43 10.82 -25.04
CA ALA A 785 -25.80 11.00 -26.44
C ALA A 785 -24.93 10.20 -27.43
N GLY A 786 -24.59 8.95 -27.07
CA GLY A 786 -23.88 8.03 -27.97
C GLY A 786 -24.68 7.67 -29.24
N PRO A 787 -24.10 6.91 -30.18
CA PRO A 787 -22.80 6.24 -30.05
C PRO A 787 -21.60 7.17 -30.30
N PHE A 788 -20.45 6.87 -29.70
CA PHE A 788 -19.24 7.68 -29.84
C PHE A 788 -18.29 7.16 -30.92
N GLY A 789 -17.65 8.08 -31.65
CA GLY A 789 -16.68 7.80 -32.69
C GLY A 789 -15.27 7.68 -32.14
N TYR A 790 -15.02 6.77 -31.20
CA TYR A 790 -13.74 6.67 -30.49
C TYR A 790 -12.55 6.51 -31.43
N GLN A 791 -11.59 7.41 -31.30
CA GLN A 791 -10.25 7.35 -31.88
C GLN A 791 -9.25 6.95 -30.80
N LEU A 792 -8.02 6.59 -31.20
CA LEU A 792 -6.92 6.44 -30.26
C LEU A 792 -6.32 7.80 -29.95
N CYS A 793 -6.12 8.08 -28.67
CA CYS A 793 -5.61 9.35 -28.19
C CYS A 793 -4.54 9.13 -27.12
N GLU A 794 -3.57 10.02 -27.07
CA GLU A 794 -2.58 10.12 -26.01
C GLU A 794 -2.97 11.24 -25.06
N MET A 795 -2.90 10.98 -23.76
CA MET A 795 -3.21 11.92 -22.69
C MET A 795 -2.01 12.08 -21.77
N ASP A 796 -1.70 13.32 -21.42
CA ASP A 796 -0.77 13.65 -20.36
C ASP A 796 -1.49 13.59 -19.00
N PRO A 797 -1.06 12.74 -18.05
CA PRO A 797 -1.71 12.65 -16.74
C PRO A 797 -1.50 13.91 -15.89
N ILE A 798 -0.51 14.75 -16.20
CA ILE A 798 -0.19 15.98 -15.46
C ILE A 798 -0.55 17.23 -16.26
N GLY A 799 -0.10 17.29 -17.53
CA GLY A 799 -0.12 18.49 -18.38
C GLY A 799 -1.44 18.81 -19.09
N GLU A 800 -2.56 18.25 -18.62
CA GLU A 800 -3.94 18.60 -19.02
C GLU A 800 -4.24 18.56 -20.53
N SER A 801 -3.45 17.81 -21.31
CA SER A 801 -3.56 17.76 -22.76
C SER A 801 -3.91 16.37 -23.27
N VAL A 802 -4.70 16.35 -24.34
CA VAL A 802 -5.06 15.14 -25.08
C VAL A 802 -4.87 15.36 -26.58
N ARG A 803 -4.32 14.38 -27.28
CA ARG A 803 -4.06 14.43 -28.72
C ARG A 803 -4.47 13.12 -29.39
N ALA A 804 -5.17 13.20 -30.51
CA ALA A 804 -5.44 12.03 -31.34
C ALA A 804 -4.14 11.48 -31.96
N VAL A 805 -3.94 10.17 -31.86
CA VAL A 805 -2.76 9.46 -32.39
C VAL A 805 -3.10 8.49 -33.52
N GLY A 806 -4.39 8.18 -33.74
CA GLY A 806 -4.84 7.40 -34.90
C GLY A 806 -6.03 6.49 -34.63
N GLY A 807 -6.04 5.35 -35.30
CA GLY A 807 -7.13 4.36 -35.30
C GLY A 807 -7.74 4.17 -36.69
N GLU A 808 -8.61 3.16 -36.80
CA GLU A 808 -9.32 2.86 -38.04
C GLU A 808 -10.45 3.87 -38.28
N ALA A 809 -10.43 4.50 -39.45
CA ALA A 809 -11.40 5.52 -39.81
C ALA A 809 -12.81 4.94 -39.98
N GLY A 810 -13.81 5.62 -39.41
CA GLY A 810 -15.21 5.18 -39.46
C GLY A 810 -15.56 4.05 -38.50
N MET A 811 -14.60 3.60 -37.68
CA MET A 811 -14.76 2.59 -36.64
C MET A 811 -14.55 3.25 -35.27
N ALA A 812 -15.12 2.66 -34.21
CA ALA A 812 -14.74 2.94 -32.84
C ALA A 812 -13.50 2.10 -32.47
N ASN A 813 -12.47 2.76 -31.96
CA ASN A 813 -11.19 2.18 -31.58
C ASN A 813 -11.09 2.15 -30.06
N VAL A 814 -11.21 0.96 -29.48
CA VAL A 814 -11.34 0.72 -28.04
C VAL A 814 -10.31 -0.28 -27.51
N GLU A 815 -10.12 -0.31 -26.20
CA GLU A 815 -9.34 -1.35 -25.50
C GLU A 815 -7.89 -1.44 -26.02
N ALA A 816 -7.26 -0.29 -26.26
CA ALA A 816 -5.87 -0.24 -26.71
C ALA A 816 -4.91 -0.62 -25.58
N VAL A 817 -3.83 -1.34 -25.92
CA VAL A 817 -2.74 -1.68 -25.00
C VAL A 817 -1.41 -1.61 -25.74
N ALA A 818 -0.39 -1.06 -25.09
CA ALA A 818 0.96 -0.98 -25.64
C ALA A 818 1.70 -2.31 -25.48
N VAL A 819 2.54 -2.63 -26.47
CA VAL A 819 3.39 -3.83 -26.50
C VAL A 819 4.80 -3.42 -26.11
N TYR A 820 5.25 -3.84 -24.92
CA TYR A 820 6.60 -3.64 -24.39
C TYR A 820 6.88 -4.58 -23.21
N GLY A 821 8.15 -4.92 -22.97
CA GLY A 821 8.58 -5.65 -21.78
C GLY A 821 8.52 -4.81 -20.49
N ARG A 822 8.03 -5.42 -19.41
CA ARG A 822 7.98 -4.85 -18.04
C ARG A 822 8.90 -5.64 -17.13
N ALA A 823 9.62 -4.93 -16.25
CA ALA A 823 10.45 -5.59 -15.25
C ALA A 823 9.56 -6.41 -14.31
N ARG A 824 9.98 -7.65 -14.04
CA ARG A 824 9.25 -8.56 -13.15
C ARG A 824 9.59 -8.24 -11.70
N HIS A 825 8.54 -8.11 -10.90
CA HIS A 825 8.65 -8.05 -9.43
C HIS A 825 8.09 -9.36 -8.84
N PRO A 826 8.57 -9.78 -7.66
CA PRO A 826 7.97 -10.89 -6.94
C PRO A 826 6.47 -10.66 -6.73
N ILE A 827 5.66 -11.73 -6.84
CA ILE A 827 4.24 -11.65 -6.52
C ILE A 827 4.07 -11.30 -5.04
N PHE A 828 3.23 -10.31 -4.77
CA PHE A 828 2.90 -9.87 -3.43
C PHE A 828 2.25 -11.01 -2.63
N HIS A 829 2.82 -11.25 -1.46
CA HIS A 829 2.25 -12.16 -0.47
C HIS A 829 2.07 -11.40 0.84
N SER A 830 0.81 -11.35 1.29
CA SER A 830 0.47 -10.90 2.63
C SER A 830 1.21 -11.70 3.71
N ARG A 831 1.47 -11.04 4.85
CA ARG A 831 2.12 -11.67 6.00
C ARG A 831 1.27 -11.50 7.24
N MET A 832 1.18 -12.56 8.04
CA MET A 832 0.38 -12.55 9.27
C MET A 832 0.99 -11.72 10.40
N ASP A 833 2.25 -11.30 10.27
CA ASP A 833 2.94 -10.38 11.18
C ASP A 833 2.80 -8.91 10.78
N GLU A 834 2.14 -8.58 9.67
CA GLU A 834 1.80 -7.20 9.33
C GLU A 834 0.63 -6.69 10.17
N ALA A 835 0.65 -5.40 10.49
CA ALA A 835 -0.45 -4.74 11.19
C ALA A 835 -1.68 -4.63 10.26
N ASN A 836 -1.48 -4.32 8.98
CA ASN A 836 -2.50 -4.29 7.92
C ASN A 836 -2.29 -5.42 6.91
N GLY A 837 -3.33 -5.81 6.18
CA GLY A 837 -3.20 -6.80 5.09
C GLY A 837 -2.77 -8.18 5.58
N ALA A 838 -2.98 -8.49 6.87
CA ALA A 838 -2.65 -9.75 7.49
C ALA A 838 -3.65 -10.84 7.08
N THR A 839 -3.43 -11.40 5.89
CA THR A 839 -4.17 -12.55 5.38
C THR A 839 -3.20 -13.64 4.92
N ARG A 840 -3.66 -14.89 4.94
CA ARG A 840 -2.98 -16.05 4.35
C ARG A 840 -4.00 -17.09 3.94
N ILE A 841 -3.77 -17.74 2.79
CA ILE A 841 -4.52 -18.94 2.41
C ILE A 841 -3.87 -20.19 3.01
N ASP A 842 -4.65 -20.93 3.80
CA ASP A 842 -4.28 -22.21 4.38
C ASP A 842 -5.22 -23.31 3.85
N ALA A 843 -4.76 -24.07 2.86
CA ALA A 843 -5.57 -25.09 2.21
C ALA A 843 -6.05 -26.20 3.17
N SER A 844 -5.39 -26.40 4.31
CA SER A 844 -5.83 -27.36 5.33
C SER A 844 -7.12 -26.92 6.05
N PHE A 845 -7.45 -25.63 5.94
CA PHE A 845 -8.60 -25.00 6.57
C PHE A 845 -9.81 -24.87 5.62
N ALA A 846 -9.59 -25.06 4.31
CA ALA A 846 -10.67 -25.01 3.31
C ALA A 846 -11.73 -26.12 3.56
N PRO A 847 -13.03 -25.84 3.31
CA PRO A 847 -13.57 -24.66 2.65
C PRO A 847 -13.87 -23.47 3.60
N ALA A 848 -13.56 -23.57 4.89
CA ALA A 848 -13.83 -22.50 5.85
C ALA A 848 -12.80 -21.37 5.75
N ALA A 849 -13.14 -20.21 6.30
CA ALA A 849 -12.25 -19.09 6.54
C ALA A 849 -12.28 -18.68 8.02
N GLU A 850 -11.18 -18.17 8.53
CA GLU A 850 -11.04 -17.65 9.89
C GLU A 850 -10.87 -16.13 9.83
N LEU A 851 -11.68 -15.41 10.61
CA LEU A 851 -11.61 -13.96 10.73
C LEU A 851 -11.34 -13.58 12.17
N HIS A 852 -10.41 -12.64 12.33
CA HIS A 852 -10.17 -11.96 13.59
C HIS A 852 -10.41 -10.46 13.40
N VAL A 853 -11.57 -9.98 13.82
CA VAL A 853 -11.92 -8.56 13.81
C VAL A 853 -11.32 -7.91 15.05
N LEU A 854 -10.46 -6.92 14.87
CA LEU A 854 -9.70 -6.31 15.97
C LEU A 854 -10.50 -5.24 16.74
N ASP A 855 -11.42 -4.56 16.08
CA ASP A 855 -12.37 -3.58 16.66
C ASP A 855 -13.51 -3.36 15.65
N PHE A 856 -14.66 -4.01 15.87
CA PHE A 856 -15.79 -3.94 14.95
C PHE A 856 -16.51 -2.58 14.97
N PRO A 857 -16.76 -1.92 16.12
CA PRO A 857 -17.36 -0.59 16.14
C PRO A 857 -16.56 0.43 15.32
N LEU A 858 -15.22 0.33 15.31
CA LEU A 858 -14.39 1.15 14.43
C LEU A 858 -14.54 0.79 12.95
N LEU A 859 -14.56 -0.52 12.63
CA LEU A 859 -14.76 -1.03 11.27
C LEU A 859 -16.08 -0.53 10.68
N GLU A 860 -17.15 -0.57 11.47
CA GLU A 860 -18.50 -0.16 11.10
C GLU A 860 -18.51 1.26 10.52
N THR A 861 -17.75 2.18 11.12
CA THR A 861 -17.65 3.56 10.62
C THR A 861 -17.16 3.61 9.17
N LEU A 862 -16.26 2.70 8.78
CA LEU A 862 -15.70 2.60 7.41
C LEU A 862 -16.60 1.83 6.45
N LEU A 863 -17.43 0.91 6.96
CA LEU A 863 -18.37 0.14 6.14
C LEU A 863 -19.42 1.04 5.49
N PHE A 864 -19.81 2.15 6.12
CA PHE A 864 -20.86 3.04 5.61
C PHE A 864 -20.34 4.39 5.13
N ALA A 865 -19.34 4.97 5.80
CA ALA A 865 -18.76 6.26 5.43
C ALA A 865 -17.23 6.19 5.39
N ASN A 866 -16.66 6.41 4.21
CA ASN A 866 -15.20 6.42 4.06
C ASN A 866 -14.69 7.82 3.69
N ILE A 867 -14.90 8.75 4.62
CA ILE A 867 -14.50 10.16 4.51
C ILE A 867 -13.63 10.54 5.73
N ARG A 868 -12.81 11.58 5.56
CA ARG A 868 -11.89 12.15 6.57
C ARG A 868 -12.62 13.16 7.46
N THR A 869 -13.70 12.70 8.10
CA THR A 869 -14.45 13.46 9.11
C THR A 869 -14.31 12.76 10.47
N PRO A 870 -14.65 13.43 11.60
CA PRO A 870 -14.71 12.75 12.88
C PRO A 870 -15.55 11.47 12.81
N ARG A 871 -15.12 10.44 13.55
CA ARG A 871 -15.76 9.12 13.56
C ARG A 871 -16.61 8.97 14.81
N ASP A 872 -17.90 8.75 14.60
CA ASP A 872 -18.82 8.43 15.69
C ASP A 872 -18.78 6.92 15.96
N ILE A 873 -18.12 6.52 17.05
CA ILE A 873 -18.04 5.12 17.45
C ILE A 873 -19.24 4.84 18.36
N ASP A 874 -20.27 4.26 17.77
CA ASP A 874 -21.55 4.00 18.41
C ASP A 874 -21.42 2.95 19.54
N PRO A 875 -21.70 3.31 20.81
CA PRO A 875 -21.59 2.39 21.93
C PRO A 875 -22.71 1.34 21.96
N GLU A 876 -23.77 1.49 21.15
CA GLU A 876 -24.83 0.48 21.03
C GLU A 876 -24.38 -0.75 20.23
N VAL A 877 -23.29 -0.66 19.45
CA VAL A 877 -22.78 -1.78 18.65
C VAL A 877 -22.22 -2.88 19.55
N GLY A 878 -22.95 -3.99 19.65
CA GLY A 878 -22.60 -5.15 20.49
C GLY A 878 -22.35 -6.44 19.70
N GLY A 879 -22.63 -6.45 18.40
CA GLY A 879 -22.46 -7.62 17.53
C GLY A 879 -22.68 -7.32 16.05
N PHE A 880 -22.63 -8.37 15.24
CA PHE A 880 -23.05 -8.32 13.84
C PHE A 880 -23.52 -9.68 13.34
N THR A 881 -24.41 -9.66 12.34
CA THR A 881 -24.92 -10.86 11.66
C THR A 881 -24.34 -10.95 10.25
N LEU A 882 -23.92 -12.15 9.85
CA LEU A 882 -23.49 -12.44 8.48
C LEU A 882 -24.66 -13.01 7.68
N TYR A 883 -24.89 -12.45 6.49
CA TYR A 883 -25.91 -12.90 5.55
C TYR A 883 -25.26 -13.37 4.26
N GLU A 884 -25.49 -14.61 3.85
CA GLU A 884 -25.18 -15.08 2.49
C GLU A 884 -26.18 -14.46 1.51
N VAL A 885 -25.67 -13.89 0.42
CA VAL A 885 -26.53 -13.41 -0.68
C VAL A 885 -26.69 -14.52 -1.71
N ARG A 886 -27.93 -14.79 -2.11
CA ARG A 886 -28.27 -15.91 -3.01
C ARG A 886 -28.51 -15.42 -4.44
N PRO A 887 -28.09 -16.20 -5.47
CA PRO A 887 -28.42 -15.86 -6.85
C PRO A 887 -29.92 -16.04 -7.10
N PRO A 888 -30.49 -15.36 -8.12
CA PRO A 888 -31.79 -15.71 -8.64
C PRO A 888 -31.87 -17.21 -8.97
N PRO A 889 -33.02 -17.87 -8.72
CA PRO A 889 -33.19 -19.29 -9.02
C PRO A 889 -32.83 -19.60 -10.47
N GLN A 890 -32.16 -20.73 -10.69
CA GLN A 890 -31.68 -21.15 -12.02
C GLN A 890 -32.78 -21.15 -13.11
N ALA A 891 -34.03 -21.42 -12.73
CA ALA A 891 -35.16 -21.45 -13.66
C ALA A 891 -35.68 -20.06 -14.06
N ALA A 892 -35.28 -18.99 -13.36
CA ALA A 892 -35.71 -17.63 -13.63
C ALA A 892 -34.90 -17.03 -14.79
N GLY A 893 -35.59 -16.57 -15.83
CA GLY A 893 -34.97 -15.89 -16.97
C GLY A 893 -35.12 -14.36 -16.91
N SER A 894 -36.01 -13.87 -16.06
CA SER A 894 -36.35 -12.46 -15.95
C SER A 894 -36.88 -12.12 -14.55
N PHE A 895 -36.93 -10.83 -14.20
CA PHE A 895 -37.53 -10.39 -12.94
C PHE A 895 -39.00 -10.82 -12.80
N ALA A 896 -39.73 -10.96 -13.91
CA ALA A 896 -41.12 -11.40 -13.90
C ALA A 896 -41.31 -12.80 -13.28
N ASP A 897 -40.28 -13.65 -13.35
CA ASP A 897 -40.31 -15.02 -12.80
C ASP A 897 -40.14 -15.04 -11.27
N VAL A 898 -39.64 -13.94 -10.68
CA VAL A 898 -39.21 -13.84 -9.27
C VAL A 898 -39.74 -12.58 -8.58
N MET A 899 -40.84 -11.98 -9.07
CA MET A 899 -41.34 -10.69 -8.57
C MET A 899 -41.63 -10.62 -7.07
N GLY A 900 -41.79 -11.75 -6.38
CA GLY A 900 -41.96 -11.80 -4.92
C GLY A 900 -40.73 -11.33 -4.14
N ASP A 901 -39.55 -11.47 -4.74
CA ASP A 901 -38.24 -11.22 -4.13
C ASP A 901 -37.53 -10.04 -4.83
N VAL A 902 -38.28 -9.18 -5.53
CA VAL A 902 -37.75 -8.04 -6.28
C VAL A 902 -38.11 -6.73 -5.58
N VAL A 903 -37.09 -5.93 -5.30
CA VAL A 903 -37.23 -4.53 -4.88
C VAL A 903 -37.11 -3.63 -6.10
N THR A 904 -37.96 -2.60 -6.18
CA THR A 904 -37.86 -1.54 -7.20
C THR A 904 -37.54 -0.22 -6.50
N ASP A 905 -36.46 0.42 -6.93
CA ASP A 905 -35.98 1.71 -6.44
C ASP A 905 -35.63 2.65 -7.62
N GLU A 906 -34.97 3.77 -7.34
CA GLU A 906 -34.59 4.75 -8.37
C GLU A 906 -33.58 4.22 -9.40
N TYR A 907 -32.83 3.18 -9.03
CA TYR A 907 -31.87 2.49 -9.91
C TYR A 907 -32.50 1.33 -10.68
N GLY A 908 -33.82 1.10 -10.51
CA GLY A 908 -34.58 0.05 -11.20
C GLY A 908 -34.89 -1.15 -10.29
N MET A 909 -35.00 -2.34 -10.89
CA MET A 909 -35.31 -3.58 -10.17
C MET A 909 -34.03 -4.27 -9.67
N VAL A 910 -34.11 -4.92 -8.51
CA VAL A 910 -33.06 -5.80 -7.96
C VAL A 910 -33.69 -6.99 -7.27
N TYR A 911 -33.15 -8.19 -7.52
CA TYR A 911 -33.53 -9.40 -6.79
C TYR A 911 -32.81 -9.45 -5.43
N VAL A 912 -33.50 -9.87 -4.38
CA VAL A 912 -32.98 -9.93 -3.01
C VAL A 912 -33.38 -11.25 -2.37
N ASP A 913 -32.38 -12.04 -1.97
CA ASP A 913 -32.54 -13.26 -1.19
C ASP A 913 -31.31 -13.41 -0.30
N ASP A 914 -31.49 -13.15 0.99
CA ASP A 914 -30.45 -13.21 2.01
C ASP A 914 -30.74 -14.34 2.99
N VAL A 915 -29.74 -15.16 3.25
CA VAL A 915 -29.82 -16.25 4.22
C VAL A 915 -28.85 -15.97 5.35
N GLU A 916 -29.34 -15.96 6.58
CA GLU A 916 -28.50 -15.79 7.76
C GLU A 916 -27.50 -16.96 7.88
N ILE A 917 -26.22 -16.62 7.97
CA ILE A 917 -25.12 -17.55 8.30
C ILE A 917 -25.02 -17.66 9.83
N GLY A 918 -25.04 -16.53 10.53
CA GLY A 918 -25.11 -16.48 11.98
C GLY A 918 -24.68 -15.14 12.56
N TRP A 919 -24.89 -15.01 13.86
CA TRP A 919 -24.58 -13.82 14.67
C TRP A 919 -23.25 -13.96 15.42
N VAL A 920 -22.47 -12.88 15.45
CA VAL A 920 -21.17 -12.77 16.12
C VAL A 920 -21.27 -11.70 17.23
N PRO A 921 -21.19 -12.07 18.52
CA PRO A 921 -21.07 -11.11 19.61
C PRO A 921 -19.66 -10.53 19.68
N LEU A 922 -19.54 -9.32 20.24
CA LEU A 922 -18.25 -8.65 20.47
C LEU A 922 -17.75 -8.84 21.91
N GLU A 923 -16.43 -8.89 22.05
CA GLU A 923 -15.75 -8.79 23.35
C GLU A 923 -15.75 -7.35 23.88
N GLY A 924 -15.36 -7.16 25.15
CA GLY A 924 -15.39 -5.85 25.80
C GLY A 924 -14.49 -4.77 25.18
N ASP A 925 -13.53 -5.15 24.33
CA ASP A 925 -12.70 -4.24 23.53
C ASP A 925 -13.21 -4.05 22.09
N GLY A 926 -14.38 -4.61 21.75
CA GLY A 926 -14.99 -4.57 20.43
C GLY A 926 -14.44 -5.62 19.45
N SER A 927 -13.54 -6.51 19.90
CA SER A 927 -12.95 -7.55 19.04
C SER A 927 -13.83 -8.79 18.93
N ALA A 928 -13.64 -9.57 17.86
CA ALA A 928 -14.31 -10.85 17.65
C ALA A 928 -13.44 -11.81 16.82
N ARG A 929 -13.57 -13.11 17.04
CA ARG A 929 -12.88 -14.15 16.26
C ARG A 929 -13.82 -15.29 15.94
N PHE A 930 -13.92 -15.66 14.66
CA PHE A 930 -14.89 -16.65 14.22
C PHE A 930 -14.47 -17.37 12.93
N TYR A 931 -15.10 -18.52 12.69
CA TYR A 931 -15.05 -19.26 11.45
C TYR A 931 -16.32 -19.02 10.64
N ALA A 932 -16.17 -18.82 9.33
CA ALA A 932 -17.28 -18.68 8.40
C ALA A 932 -17.04 -19.53 7.13
N PRO A 933 -18.08 -19.88 6.36
CA PRO A 933 -17.91 -20.52 5.06
C PRO A 933 -17.16 -19.61 4.07
N GLY A 934 -16.09 -20.11 3.46
CA GLY A 934 -15.40 -19.44 2.36
C GLY A 934 -16.06 -19.73 1.01
N GLY A 935 -15.72 -18.92 -0.01
CA GLY A 935 -16.22 -19.09 -1.38
C GLY A 935 -17.68 -18.66 -1.59
N ARG A 936 -18.19 -17.78 -0.71
CA ARG A 936 -19.57 -17.27 -0.75
C ARG A 936 -19.60 -15.74 -0.70
N PRO A 937 -20.57 -15.11 -1.40
CA PRO A 937 -20.86 -13.70 -1.23
C PRO A 937 -21.64 -13.48 0.07
N PHE A 938 -21.20 -12.55 0.91
CA PHE A 938 -21.92 -12.20 2.12
C PHE A 938 -22.01 -10.69 2.35
N ARG A 939 -22.91 -10.30 3.26
CA ARG A 939 -23.07 -8.94 3.78
C ARG A 939 -23.12 -8.97 5.30
N ILE A 940 -22.82 -7.82 5.91
CA ILE A 940 -22.79 -7.65 7.36
C ILE A 940 -23.98 -6.79 7.79
N GLY A 941 -24.78 -7.25 8.75
CA GLY A 941 -25.76 -6.45 9.48
C GLY A 941 -25.27 -6.11 10.88
N VAL A 942 -25.27 -4.84 11.24
CA VAL A 942 -24.81 -4.36 12.55
C VAL A 942 -25.89 -4.59 13.60
N THR A 943 -25.53 -5.15 14.76
CA THR A 943 -26.49 -5.43 15.84
C THR A 943 -26.09 -4.78 17.15
N ASP A 944 -27.05 -4.67 18.06
CA ASP A 944 -26.80 -4.45 19.48
C ASP A 944 -26.22 -5.70 20.16
N ASP A 945 -26.07 -5.65 21.49
CA ASP A 945 -25.61 -6.76 22.33
C ASP A 945 -26.64 -7.89 22.49
N GLY A 946 -27.91 -7.62 22.16
CA GLY A 946 -29.01 -8.58 22.11
C GLY A 946 -29.11 -9.34 20.77
N GLY A 947 -28.42 -8.85 19.73
CA GLY A 947 -28.48 -9.39 18.37
C GLY A 947 -29.56 -8.75 17.49
N ASP A 948 -30.22 -7.69 17.95
CA ASP A 948 -31.20 -6.95 17.15
C ASP A 948 -30.48 -5.99 16.19
N LEU A 949 -30.95 -5.90 14.93
CA LEU A 949 -30.37 -5.01 13.92
C LEU A 949 -30.51 -3.54 14.34
N LEU A 950 -29.40 -2.81 14.27
CA LEU A 950 -29.41 -1.37 14.42
C LEU A 950 -29.92 -0.69 13.14
N ALA A 951 -30.53 0.48 13.30
CA ALA A 951 -31.00 1.31 12.20
C ALA A 951 -30.19 2.59 12.06
N PHE A 952 -30.15 3.14 10.85
CA PHE A 952 -29.58 4.45 10.59
C PHE A 952 -30.43 5.57 11.19
N GLY A 953 -29.76 6.59 11.73
CA GLY A 953 -30.38 7.84 12.12
C GLY A 953 -30.87 8.67 10.92
N ALA A 954 -31.64 9.73 11.18
CA ALA A 954 -32.23 10.57 10.13
C ALA A 954 -31.18 11.31 9.25
N ASP A 955 -29.99 11.54 9.78
CA ASP A 955 -28.90 12.26 9.10
C ASP A 955 -27.79 11.31 8.57
N ALA A 956 -28.02 9.98 8.57
CA ALA A 956 -27.03 9.01 8.16
C ALA A 956 -26.95 8.86 6.62
N PRO A 957 -25.85 8.28 6.07
CA PRO A 957 -25.67 8.13 4.63
C PRO A 957 -26.68 7.18 3.97
N PHE A 958 -27.36 6.35 4.75
CA PHE A 958 -28.37 5.42 4.29
C PHE A 958 -29.60 5.46 5.21
N MET A 959 -30.71 4.93 4.73
CA MET A 959 -31.95 4.78 5.50
C MET A 959 -32.20 3.31 5.87
N GLY A 960 -32.94 3.09 6.95
CA GLY A 960 -33.36 1.74 7.41
C GLY A 960 -32.27 1.00 8.17
N ASP A 961 -32.29 -0.33 8.08
CA ASP A 961 -31.36 -1.19 8.82
C ASP A 961 -29.91 -0.99 8.37
N ARG A 962 -28.99 -1.00 9.33
CA ARG A 962 -27.54 -0.90 9.16
C ARG A 962 -26.97 -2.21 8.61
N VAL A 963 -27.34 -2.50 7.37
CA VAL A 963 -26.81 -3.63 6.59
C VAL A 963 -25.91 -3.11 5.50
N GLN A 964 -24.73 -3.69 5.34
CA GLN A 964 -23.79 -3.32 4.30
C GLN A 964 -24.46 -3.36 2.91
N ARG A 965 -24.22 -2.32 2.09
CA ARG A 965 -24.80 -2.15 0.75
C ARG A 965 -23.90 -2.69 -0.38
N GLU A 966 -22.93 -3.52 -0.02
CA GLU A 966 -22.01 -4.18 -0.94
C GLU A 966 -21.76 -5.61 -0.47
N GLN A 967 -21.50 -6.52 -1.42
CA GLN A 967 -21.10 -7.89 -1.11
C GLN A 967 -19.59 -7.92 -0.79
N MET A 968 -19.23 -8.81 0.13
CA MET A 968 -17.87 -9.21 0.45
C MET A 968 -17.72 -10.71 0.22
N GLN A 969 -16.49 -11.19 0.24
CA GLN A 969 -16.17 -12.61 0.20
C GLN A 969 -15.02 -12.93 1.13
N LEU A 970 -14.92 -14.20 1.47
CA LEU A 970 -13.77 -14.82 2.11
C LEU A 970 -13.30 -15.95 1.22
N TYR A 971 -12.00 -16.02 0.98
CA TYR A 971 -11.47 -17.09 0.16
C TYR A 971 -11.48 -18.43 0.94
N PRO A 972 -11.77 -19.57 0.31
CA PRO A 972 -11.66 -20.87 0.97
C PRO A 972 -10.26 -21.10 1.57
N GLY A 973 -10.19 -21.36 2.87
CA GLY A 973 -8.94 -21.51 3.62
C GLY A 973 -8.31 -20.20 4.08
N GLU A 974 -8.93 -19.05 3.84
CA GLU A 974 -8.40 -17.75 4.24
C GLU A 974 -8.38 -17.58 5.75
N ARG A 975 -7.25 -17.09 6.27
CA ARG A 975 -7.13 -16.63 7.66
C ARG A 975 -6.73 -15.17 7.59
N LEU A 976 -7.56 -14.27 8.14
CA LEU A 976 -7.25 -12.85 8.10
C LEU A 976 -7.57 -12.11 9.41
N ARG A 977 -6.94 -10.94 9.55
CA ARG A 977 -7.31 -9.92 10.52
C ARG A 977 -7.99 -8.75 9.81
N GLN A 978 -9.06 -8.24 10.41
CA GLN A 978 -9.84 -7.11 9.88
C GLN A 978 -9.93 -6.00 10.91
N SER A 979 -9.94 -4.74 10.47
CA SER A 979 -9.95 -3.54 11.33
C SER A 979 -8.65 -3.36 12.14
N PHE A 980 -8.66 -2.39 13.04
CA PHE A 980 -7.57 -2.03 13.94
C PHE A 980 -8.11 -1.67 15.32
N PRO A 981 -7.40 -1.96 16.42
CA PRO A 981 -7.75 -1.40 17.71
C PRO A 981 -7.76 0.12 17.63
N ARG A 982 -8.85 0.77 18.07
CA ARG A 982 -9.01 2.23 17.98
C ARG A 982 -7.83 3.05 18.51
N ARG A 983 -7.10 2.55 19.52
CA ARG A 983 -5.89 3.20 20.07
C ARG A 983 -4.74 3.35 19.07
N PHE A 984 -4.66 2.48 18.05
CA PHE A 984 -3.61 2.49 17.02
C PHE A 984 -4.11 3.01 15.67
N PHE A 985 -5.43 3.25 15.54
CA PHE A 985 -6.04 3.62 14.26
C PHE A 985 -5.45 4.90 13.69
N ASN A 986 -5.30 5.94 14.51
CA ASN A 986 -4.82 7.23 14.05
C ASN A 986 -3.41 7.14 13.44
N GLY A 987 -2.53 6.33 14.03
CA GLY A 987 -1.14 6.24 13.59
C GLY A 987 -0.86 5.37 12.37
N LEU A 988 -1.84 4.58 11.94
CA LEU A 988 -1.73 3.75 10.74
C LEU A 988 -2.76 4.12 9.69
N CYS A 989 -4.03 4.00 10.04
CA CYS A 989 -5.15 4.23 9.14
C CYS A 989 -5.51 5.71 9.04
N GLY A 990 -5.25 6.50 10.09
CA GLY A 990 -5.61 7.92 10.15
C GLY A 990 -4.98 8.77 9.04
N THR A 991 -3.77 8.42 8.58
CA THR A 991 -3.11 9.08 7.44
C THR A 991 -3.94 9.06 6.16
N CYS A 992 -4.72 8.00 5.95
CA CYS A 992 -5.60 7.88 4.80
C CYS A 992 -7.04 8.27 5.16
N HIS A 993 -7.54 7.81 6.29
CA HIS A 993 -8.96 7.87 6.65
C HIS A 993 -9.33 9.04 7.57
N GLY A 994 -8.38 9.90 7.95
CA GLY A 994 -8.56 10.91 8.99
C GLY A 994 -8.55 10.28 10.39
N SER A 995 -8.24 11.08 11.41
CA SER A 995 -8.26 10.61 12.80
C SER A 995 -9.68 10.36 13.31
N ILE A 996 -9.80 9.61 14.41
CA ILE A 996 -11.10 9.38 15.08
C ILE A 996 -11.75 10.70 15.50
N THR A 997 -10.96 11.67 15.99
CA THR A 997 -11.46 12.98 16.44
C THR A 997 -11.74 13.94 15.29
N GLY A 998 -11.21 13.65 14.09
CA GLY A 998 -11.16 14.57 12.96
C GLY A 998 -10.08 15.64 13.05
N ARG A 999 -9.25 15.65 14.11
CA ARG A 999 -8.08 16.54 14.22
C ARG A 999 -6.90 15.92 13.48
N GLU A 1000 -6.28 16.68 12.58
CA GLU A 1000 -5.14 16.20 11.80
C GLU A 1000 -3.88 16.03 12.66
N LEU A 1001 -3.75 16.80 13.74
CA LEU A 1001 -2.70 16.65 14.75
C LEU A 1001 -2.69 15.29 15.45
N ASP A 1002 -3.83 14.59 15.47
CA ASP A 1002 -3.92 13.28 16.10
C ASP A 1002 -3.38 12.17 15.16
N VAL A 1003 -3.12 12.47 13.88
CA VAL A 1003 -2.56 11.53 12.89
C VAL A 1003 -1.04 11.50 13.03
N ALA A 1004 -0.55 10.56 13.84
CA ALA A 1004 0.86 10.45 14.20
C ALA A 1004 1.31 9.00 14.33
N VAL A 1005 2.55 8.71 13.94
CA VAL A 1005 3.11 7.36 14.01
C VAL A 1005 3.12 6.87 15.45
N ASP A 1006 2.65 5.64 15.64
CA ASP A 1006 2.77 4.93 16.91
C ASP A 1006 3.90 3.88 16.76
N PRO A 1007 5.07 4.07 17.41
CA PRO A 1007 6.19 3.13 17.32
C PRO A 1007 5.86 1.72 17.82
N ASP A 1008 4.87 1.57 18.71
CA ASP A 1008 4.48 0.32 19.36
C ASP A 1008 3.58 -0.56 18.46
N ILE A 1009 3.12 -0.02 17.31
CA ILE A 1009 2.07 -0.65 16.51
C ILE A 1009 2.42 -2.06 16.02
N LEU A 1010 3.67 -2.29 15.63
CA LEU A 1010 4.12 -3.58 15.09
C LEU A 1010 4.05 -4.70 16.13
N THR A 1011 4.17 -4.37 17.43
CA THR A 1011 4.26 -5.36 18.51
C THR A 1011 2.93 -5.58 19.22
N ARG A 1012 1.99 -4.62 19.13
CA ARG A 1012 0.76 -4.59 19.95
C ARG A 1012 -0.55 -4.52 19.16
N ALA A 1013 -0.53 -4.28 17.86
CA ALA A 1013 -1.76 -4.10 17.06
C ALA A 1013 -2.70 -5.31 17.08
N SER A 1014 -2.17 -6.53 17.16
CA SER A 1014 -2.97 -7.77 17.17
C SER A 1014 -3.43 -8.22 18.57
N GLN A 1015 -3.02 -7.51 19.63
CA GLN A 1015 -3.37 -7.83 21.01
C GLN A 1015 -4.77 -7.31 21.35
N THR A 1016 -5.73 -8.23 21.33
CA THR A 1016 -7.16 -8.01 21.61
C THR A 1016 -7.69 -9.15 22.48
N TYR A 1017 -8.83 -8.96 23.14
CA TYR A 1017 -9.43 -9.99 23.99
C TYR A 1017 -9.77 -11.25 23.19
N ALA A 1018 -10.31 -11.11 21.98
CA ALA A 1018 -10.64 -12.24 21.11
C ALA A 1018 -9.41 -13.05 20.64
N ALA A 1019 -8.19 -12.51 20.73
CA ALA A 1019 -6.97 -13.23 20.31
C ALA A 1019 -6.69 -14.47 21.15
N GLU A 1020 -7.02 -14.43 22.45
CA GLU A 1020 -6.78 -15.51 23.42
C GLU A 1020 -7.94 -16.52 23.48
N LEU A 1021 -9.06 -16.22 22.80
CA LEU A 1021 -10.26 -17.03 22.80
C LEU A 1021 -10.29 -17.99 21.60
N ALA A 1022 -11.05 -19.08 21.77
CA ALA A 1022 -11.37 -19.98 20.67
C ALA A 1022 -12.34 -19.27 19.71
N PRO A 1023 -12.17 -19.41 18.38
CA PRO A 1023 -13.10 -18.81 17.42
C PRO A 1023 -14.52 -19.36 17.57
N LEU A 1024 -15.52 -18.48 17.44
CA LEU A 1024 -16.92 -18.89 17.26
C LEU A 1024 -17.09 -19.64 15.93
N ASP A 1025 -17.89 -20.69 15.89
CA ASP A 1025 -18.06 -21.51 14.68
C ASP A 1025 -19.39 -21.21 13.98
N LEU A 1026 -19.34 -20.61 12.78
CA LEU A 1026 -20.50 -20.32 11.92
C LEU A 1026 -20.52 -21.18 10.64
N ARG A 1027 -19.73 -22.26 10.58
CA ARG A 1027 -19.58 -23.10 9.37
C ARG A 1027 -20.76 -24.00 9.09
#